data_AF-A0A5B8W0T2-F1
#
_entry.id   AF-A0A5B8W0T2-F1
#
_cell.length_a   1.000
_cell.length_b   1.000
_cell.length_c   1.000
_cell.angle_alpha   90.00
_cell.angle_beta   90.00
_cell.angle_gamma   90.00
#
_symmetry.space_group_name_H-M   'P 1'
#
loop_
_entity.id
_entity.type
_entity.pdbx_description
1 polymer ?
#
loop_
_entity_poly.entity_id
_entity_poly.type
_entity_poly.pdbx_seq_one_letter_code
_entity_poly.pdbx_strand_id
1 'polypeptide(L)'
;MMATSIAQQLTANFYEGERHGRGWHAADHIVDLEPPFSPFRGHEIALPYIDDGRRHTALSTFASWFKSEQTVSIPPVVKDTIAAYPDTDEEPVLVTYAVTLARHFVPRPEAIEHCLTMLASVTLPVSFELIAQAAAIAIQVTCREANAAFVYTQLTAYFPEVAILSSDIDVLAECVQNAAAVYAVDLGIEDEYMRPINTFGKSVLDPYTALFSTFNQLRGNEAAVVQVLFCGVQNAWAESIVASVSDERGGSFFIDAPEMPHLAREKVSRPLLGAAIRIAAFADDIDDAGVLLQHSTLALVVASASPHNALAALHTPAYTIEQRLGDLVMRQTHRVGMLLNTKELATFVHFPPVQLSKKLLPSHTTTKRAPSYLFNQSYILGMNEHQRQSVEVGIDTSQRLKHLHIIGGTGMGKSTLLHSLISQDIAQGTGCCVLDPHGDLIDTVLKSIPPERIHDVVLIDPSDSGYPVGLNILQAHSDIERELLASDLVALFKRFSTSWGDQLHSVLANAIMAFLYNTKPGHIGDLRKFLIEPAFRATTLHTCTDEELVYYWHKEYPLLKTSSIGSILTRLDSFLRPKSIRAMVCQHQGLDFHELMNGSKIVLVKLAQGLIGGDNSYLLGALIVSKLQQAALARQQLTAAARTPFFCYIDEFHHFITPSLNTILSGARKYGLGLICVHQDMQQLQRVDSDIASSLMSNAGTRICFRLGDTDAKRMQEGFSGFNAEDFQNLNIGAAIARVNTADADFNLSVIPTAPHHEDYGTDIIAASRNQYSVPIAPNTAIPPPTPPIEPSPIPPPPPTAPSPTVAPRQRKAVHGQKPDTEHRYLQNFIKTMGEQHGYRANIEVPTRDGKGQIDVLLSKDHETVAFEVSINTDAEWEIHNIGKCLADGCTMVVLCSGSARKLMQVRQKVQQAFPPAEQAKIHLLSPDELPQFFNAAQAATPPVPAVSTMKGYRVKVKYDQVNANGDAQNVIERIIRGGK
;
A
#
# COMPACT_ATOMS: atom_id res chain seq x y z
N MET A 1 51.75 6.47 62.80
CA MET A 1 50.49 7.08 62.32
C MET A 1 50.87 8.39 61.67
N MET A 2 50.88 8.46 60.34
CA MET A 2 50.80 9.77 59.67
C MET A 2 49.31 10.04 59.45
N ALA A 3 48.82 11.18 59.90
CA ALA A 3 47.45 11.63 59.65
C ALA A 3 47.22 11.75 58.14
N THR A 4 46.08 11.26 57.64
CA THR A 4 45.60 11.58 56.29
C THR A 4 45.56 13.09 56.12
N SER A 5 45.96 13.60 54.94
CA SER A 5 45.90 15.04 54.71
C SER A 5 44.44 15.51 54.76
N ILE A 6 44.22 16.74 55.23
CA ILE A 6 42.88 17.39 55.25
C ILE A 6 42.21 17.28 53.87
N ALA A 7 42.97 17.46 52.79
CA ALA A 7 42.49 17.29 51.42
C ALA A 7 41.95 15.87 51.16
N GLN A 8 42.66 14.82 51.59
CA GLN A 8 42.21 13.43 51.40
C GLN A 8 40.94 13.11 52.19
N GLN A 9 40.79 13.66 53.40
CA GLN A 9 39.57 13.47 54.21
C GLN A 9 38.36 14.18 53.57
N LEU A 10 38.55 15.39 53.06
CA LEU A 10 37.48 16.13 52.36
C LEU A 10 37.08 15.46 51.04
N THR A 11 38.05 14.94 50.28
CA THR A 11 37.78 14.14 49.07
C THR A 11 37.03 12.86 49.41
N ALA A 12 37.37 12.18 50.51
CA ALA A 12 36.63 10.99 50.96
C ALA A 12 35.17 11.31 51.31
N ASN A 13 34.92 12.43 52.02
CA ASN A 13 33.57 12.89 52.33
C ASN A 13 32.75 13.21 51.07
N PHE A 14 33.38 13.76 50.03
CA PHE A 14 32.72 13.98 48.74
C PHE A 14 32.26 12.65 48.10
N TYR A 15 33.15 11.66 48.03
CA TYR A 15 32.86 10.37 47.40
C TYR A 15 31.86 9.50 48.18
N GLU A 16 31.68 9.75 49.47
CA GLU A 16 30.65 9.09 50.28
C GLU A 16 29.24 9.48 49.81
N GLY A 17 28.98 10.77 49.57
CA GLY A 17 27.69 11.25 49.07
C GLY A 17 27.52 11.15 47.54
N GLU A 18 28.61 11.23 46.78
CA GLU A 18 28.54 11.31 45.32
C GLU A 18 27.98 10.01 44.68
N ARG A 19 28.31 8.85 45.25
CA ARG A 19 27.90 7.54 44.70
C ARG A 19 26.38 7.35 44.62
N HIS A 20 25.60 8.05 45.45
CA HIS A 20 24.14 7.98 45.43
C HIS A 20 23.55 8.48 44.10
N GLY A 21 24.20 9.45 43.43
CA GLY A 21 23.75 10.00 42.16
C GLY A 21 24.11 9.16 40.93
N ARG A 22 24.94 8.10 41.07
CA ARG A 22 25.38 7.25 39.95
C ARG A 22 24.43 6.09 39.62
N GLY A 23 23.48 5.78 40.50
CA GLY A 23 22.58 4.64 40.38
C GLY A 23 23.21 3.28 40.75
N TRP A 24 24.32 3.26 41.49
CA TRP A 24 25.06 2.03 41.79
C TRP A 24 24.46 1.21 42.94
N HIS A 25 23.63 1.82 43.77
CA HIS A 25 23.08 1.21 44.97
C HIS A 25 21.80 0.42 44.69
N ALA A 26 21.81 -0.86 45.05
CA ALA A 26 20.61 -1.71 45.05
C ALA A 26 20.22 -2.03 46.49
N ALA A 27 18.91 -1.98 46.76
CA ALA A 27 18.28 -2.36 48.01
C ALA A 27 17.65 -3.75 47.90
N ASP A 28 17.26 -4.31 49.04
CA ASP A 28 16.51 -5.56 49.15
C ASP A 28 14.98 -5.37 49.06
N HIS A 29 14.54 -4.12 48.90
CA HIS A 29 13.15 -3.69 48.74
C HIS A 29 13.03 -2.65 47.63
N ILE A 30 11.80 -2.32 47.23
CA ILE A 30 11.51 -1.31 46.19
C ILE A 30 11.84 0.09 46.73
N VAL A 31 12.55 0.90 45.94
CA VAL A 31 13.04 2.23 46.29
C VAL A 31 12.55 3.29 45.29
N ASP A 32 12.57 4.55 45.72
CA ASP A 32 12.35 5.69 44.82
C ASP A 32 13.48 5.86 43.79
N LEU A 33 13.11 6.37 42.62
CA LEU A 33 14.07 6.71 41.56
C LEU A 33 14.90 7.94 41.93
N GLU A 34 14.35 8.88 42.71
CA GLU A 34 15.14 9.98 43.24
C GLU A 34 16.07 9.45 44.34
N PRO A 35 17.39 9.66 44.24
CA PRO A 35 18.31 9.24 45.30
C PRO A 35 18.01 9.90 46.64
N PRO A 36 18.39 9.26 47.76
CA PRO A 36 18.36 9.91 49.07
C PRO A 36 19.13 11.24 49.04
N PHE A 37 18.42 12.34 49.25
CA PHE A 37 19.02 13.68 49.19
C PHE A 37 19.60 14.07 50.55
N SER A 38 20.88 14.47 50.54
CA SER A 38 21.54 15.13 51.66
C SER A 38 22.17 16.43 51.13
N PRO A 39 21.76 17.62 51.61
CA PRO A 39 22.29 18.88 51.13
C PRO A 39 23.78 18.98 51.49
N PHE A 40 24.61 19.29 50.49
CA PHE A 40 26.04 19.51 50.70
C PHE A 40 26.27 20.78 51.52
N ARG A 41 26.81 20.66 52.74
CA ARG A 41 27.01 21.78 53.68
C ARG A 41 28.39 22.44 53.59
N GLY A 42 29.18 22.12 52.57
CA GLY A 42 30.56 22.60 52.43
C GLY A 42 31.59 21.57 52.88
N HIS A 43 32.87 21.90 52.67
CA HIS A 43 34.01 21.04 52.98
C HIS A 43 34.39 21.14 54.47
N GLU A 44 33.56 20.60 55.37
CA GLU A 44 33.85 20.56 56.82
C GLU A 44 34.49 19.21 57.23
N ILE A 45 35.51 19.27 58.09
CA ILE A 45 36.03 18.10 58.80
C ILE A 45 35.68 18.27 60.28
N ALA A 46 35.03 17.27 60.88
CA ALA A 46 34.92 17.17 62.33
C ALA A 46 36.32 16.89 62.91
N LEU A 47 37.03 17.92 63.36
CA LEU A 47 38.29 17.72 64.09
C LEU A 47 37.97 17.17 65.49
N PRO A 48 38.43 15.96 65.87
CA PRO A 48 38.35 15.53 67.25
C PRO A 48 39.31 16.42 68.07
N TYR A 49 38.76 17.22 68.97
CA TYR A 49 39.53 17.99 69.94
C TYR A 49 40.18 17.02 70.95
N ILE A 50 41.49 16.82 70.84
CA ILE A 50 42.31 16.11 71.83
C ILE A 50 43.25 17.15 72.45
N ASP A 51 43.02 17.49 73.72
CA ASP A 51 43.94 18.28 74.54
C ASP A 51 44.95 17.34 75.20
N ASP A 52 46.17 17.26 74.66
CA ASP A 52 47.27 16.50 75.23
C ASP A 52 48.42 17.41 75.68
N GLY A 53 48.14 18.46 76.45
CA GLY A 53 49.07 19.46 77.01
C GLY A 53 50.51 19.02 77.36
N ARG A 54 51.36 18.79 76.36
CA ARG A 54 52.79 18.49 76.50
C ARG A 54 53.61 19.22 75.44
N ARG A 55 54.65 19.93 75.90
CA ARG A 55 55.63 20.65 75.06
C ARG A 55 56.57 19.67 74.37
N HIS A 56 56.76 19.85 73.06
CA HIS A 56 57.75 19.12 72.27
C HIS A 56 59.17 19.68 72.46
N THR A 57 60.17 18.79 72.60
CA THR A 57 61.60 19.08 72.46
C THR A 57 62.19 18.40 71.22
N ALA A 58 63.24 19.01 70.66
CA ALA A 58 63.77 18.83 69.30
C ALA A 58 64.52 17.50 68.99
N LEU A 59 64.19 16.38 69.65
CA LEU A 59 64.91 15.11 69.46
C LEU A 59 64.08 13.93 68.95
N SER A 60 62.83 14.13 68.51
CA SER A 60 61.99 13.04 67.99
C SER A 60 62.11 12.78 66.48
N THR A 61 62.91 13.55 65.73
CA THR A 61 62.91 13.51 64.25
C THR A 61 63.83 12.44 63.64
N PHE A 62 64.60 11.68 64.43
CA PHE A 62 65.57 10.71 63.89
C PHE A 62 65.09 9.24 63.83
N ALA A 63 63.94 8.92 64.42
CA ALA A 63 63.47 7.53 64.53
C ALA A 63 62.46 7.07 63.45
N SER A 64 62.05 7.95 62.53
CA SER A 64 61.03 7.61 61.51
C SER A 64 61.61 7.09 60.20
N TRP A 65 62.94 6.97 60.08
CA TRP A 65 63.59 6.60 58.81
C TRP A 65 63.65 5.09 58.53
N PHE A 66 63.26 4.27 59.50
CA PHE A 66 63.18 2.81 59.34
C PHE A 66 61.77 2.30 59.67
N LYS A 67 60.87 2.25 58.68
CA LYS A 67 59.76 1.28 58.64
C LYS A 67 59.13 1.17 57.25
N SER A 68 58.87 -0.08 56.88
CA SER A 68 58.46 -0.59 55.58
C SER A 68 57.01 -0.26 55.18
N GLU A 69 56.76 -0.25 53.87
CA GLU A 69 55.44 -0.24 53.23
C GLU A 69 54.52 -1.33 53.81
N GLN A 70 53.29 -0.94 54.17
CA GLN A 70 52.18 -1.87 54.38
C GLN A 70 50.86 -1.24 53.90
N THR A 71 50.10 -2.10 53.23
CA THR A 71 48.84 -1.87 52.52
C THR A 71 47.72 -1.31 53.41
N VAL A 72 46.98 -0.34 52.87
CA VAL A 72 45.84 0.32 53.53
C VAL A 72 44.61 -0.59 53.45
N SER A 73 44.00 -0.88 54.61
CA SER A 73 42.66 -1.49 54.69
C SER A 73 41.60 -0.40 54.64
N ILE A 74 40.69 -0.49 53.67
CA ILE A 74 39.49 0.36 53.56
C ILE A 74 38.53 0.00 54.70
N PRO A 75 37.91 0.96 55.42
CA PRO A 75 36.92 0.67 56.45
C PRO A 75 35.69 -0.03 55.86
N PRO A 76 34.96 -0.85 56.64
CA PRO A 76 33.74 -1.49 56.16
C PRO A 76 32.67 -0.43 55.84
N VAL A 77 31.99 -0.62 54.71
CA VAL A 77 30.89 0.21 54.21
C VAL A 77 29.76 0.22 55.25
N VAL A 78 29.39 1.42 55.72
CA VAL A 78 28.19 1.64 56.53
C VAL A 78 26.98 1.38 55.63
N LYS A 79 26.03 0.55 56.09
CA LYS A 79 24.74 0.39 55.40
C LYS A 79 23.92 1.66 55.60
N ASP A 80 23.91 2.54 54.61
CA ASP A 80 22.96 3.65 54.57
C ASP A 80 21.53 3.10 54.39
N THR A 81 20.61 3.55 55.25
CA THR A 81 19.17 3.26 55.12
C THR A 81 18.61 4.07 53.96
N ILE A 82 18.37 3.40 52.82
CA ILE A 82 17.75 3.99 51.62
C ILE A 82 16.24 4.15 51.87
N ALA A 83 15.66 5.26 51.42
CA ALA A 83 14.22 5.49 51.53
C ALA A 83 13.45 4.50 50.64
N ALA A 84 12.48 3.80 51.23
CA ALA A 84 11.58 2.92 50.51
C ALA A 84 10.64 3.74 49.61
N TYR A 85 10.28 3.17 48.46
CA TYR A 85 9.18 3.68 47.63
C TYR A 85 7.92 3.76 48.48
N PRO A 86 7.06 4.79 48.35
CA PRO A 86 5.84 4.91 49.15
C PRO A 86 5.03 3.61 49.05
N ASP A 87 4.96 2.91 50.18
CA ASP A 87 4.34 1.60 50.30
C ASP A 87 2.84 1.75 50.10
N THR A 88 2.37 1.41 48.90
CA THR A 88 0.95 1.16 48.65
C THR A 88 0.81 -0.35 48.67
N ASP A 89 0.11 -0.91 49.65
CA ASP A 89 -0.17 -2.36 49.79
C ASP A 89 -0.88 -2.98 48.55
N GLU A 90 -1.12 -2.21 47.49
CA GLU A 90 -1.81 -2.59 46.26
C GLU A 90 -0.86 -2.54 45.05
N GLU A 91 -0.99 -3.52 44.15
CA GLU A 91 -0.30 -3.51 42.87
C GLU A 91 -0.63 -2.23 42.10
N PRO A 92 0.36 -1.52 41.54
CA PRO A 92 0.12 -0.26 40.88
C PRO A 92 -0.73 -0.42 39.62
N VAL A 93 -1.79 0.39 39.49
CA VAL A 93 -2.58 0.48 38.27
C VAL A 93 -1.76 1.21 37.19
N LEU A 94 -1.39 0.46 36.14
CA LEU A 94 -0.60 0.93 35.02
C LEU A 94 -1.50 1.31 33.83
N VAL A 95 -1.17 2.42 33.17
CA VAL A 95 -1.74 2.81 31.89
C VAL A 95 -0.64 2.79 30.85
N THR A 96 -0.82 1.98 29.81
CA THR A 96 0.14 1.79 28.71
C THR A 96 -0.34 2.50 27.45
N TYR A 97 0.54 3.28 26.84
CA TYR A 97 0.32 3.90 25.54
C TYR A 97 1.20 3.24 24.48
N ALA A 98 0.59 2.62 23.48
CA ALA A 98 1.28 2.15 22.29
C ALA A 98 1.56 3.34 21.36
N VAL A 99 2.81 3.45 20.92
CA VAL A 99 3.29 4.52 20.07
C VAL A 99 3.55 3.99 18.66
N THR A 100 2.91 4.61 17.67
CA THR A 100 3.12 4.29 16.26
C THR A 100 3.61 5.51 15.48
N LEU A 101 4.74 5.36 14.80
CA LEU A 101 5.40 6.45 14.09
C LEU A 101 4.87 6.59 12.65
N ALA A 102 4.75 7.82 12.16
CA ALA A 102 4.48 8.09 10.75
C ALA A 102 5.66 7.66 9.86
N ARG A 103 5.41 7.24 8.61
CA ARG A 103 6.46 6.72 7.68
C ARG A 103 7.65 7.65 7.47
N HIS A 104 7.40 8.96 7.53
CA HIS A 104 8.42 10.01 7.36
C HIS A 104 8.71 10.74 8.67
N PHE A 105 8.46 10.10 9.82
CA PHE A 105 8.79 10.67 11.11
C PHE A 105 10.28 10.99 11.17
N VAL A 106 10.60 12.24 11.50
CA VAL A 106 11.97 12.70 11.72
C VAL A 106 12.08 13.10 13.19
N PRO A 107 13.02 12.52 13.95
CA PRO A 107 13.24 12.89 15.34
C PRO A 107 13.57 14.37 15.47
N ARG A 108 12.95 15.04 16.43
CA ARG A 108 13.21 16.45 16.77
C ARG A 108 13.77 16.54 18.19
N PRO A 109 15.11 16.64 18.37
CA PRO A 109 15.75 16.68 19.69
C PRO A 109 15.17 17.76 20.62
N GLU A 110 14.84 18.93 20.08
CA GLU A 110 14.28 20.02 20.87
C GLU A 110 12.83 19.73 21.33
N ALA A 111 12.04 19.00 20.53
CA ALA A 111 10.65 18.67 20.91
C ALA A 111 10.62 17.65 22.05
N ILE A 112 11.53 16.67 22.02
CA ILE A 112 11.63 15.67 23.08
C ILE A 112 12.20 16.25 24.37
N GLU A 113 13.20 17.13 24.30
CA GLU A 113 13.75 17.83 25.46
C GLU A 113 12.67 18.69 26.16
N HIS A 114 11.84 19.41 25.40
CA HIS A 114 10.73 20.18 25.95
C HIS A 114 9.64 19.28 26.56
N CYS A 115 9.30 18.17 25.91
CA CYS A 115 8.37 17.18 26.46
C CYS A 115 8.86 16.64 27.81
N LEU A 116 10.13 16.21 27.88
CA LEU A 116 10.76 15.74 29.13
C LEU A 116 10.84 16.83 30.19
N THR A 117 11.05 18.09 29.80
CA THR A 117 11.02 19.24 30.72
C THR A 117 9.64 19.39 31.37
N MET A 118 8.55 19.21 30.60
CA MET A 118 7.20 19.21 31.16
C MET A 118 6.96 17.99 32.06
N LEU A 119 7.45 16.81 31.66
CA LEU A 119 7.33 15.58 32.43
C LEU A 119 8.22 15.55 33.68
N ALA A 120 9.22 16.43 33.81
CA ALA A 120 10.02 16.59 35.02
C ALA A 120 9.20 17.13 36.22
N SER A 121 7.94 17.54 36.01
CA SER A 121 7.00 17.84 37.10
C SER A 121 6.35 16.60 37.72
N VAL A 122 6.50 15.44 37.09
CA VAL A 122 5.87 14.19 37.50
C VAL A 122 6.73 13.46 38.52
N THR A 123 6.16 13.15 39.70
CA THR A 123 6.87 12.48 40.81
C THR A 123 6.83 10.95 40.72
N LEU A 124 5.80 10.37 40.11
CA LEU A 124 5.72 8.91 39.95
C LEU A 124 6.44 8.46 38.67
N PRO A 125 6.99 7.23 38.63
CA PRO A 125 7.70 6.71 37.48
C PRO A 125 6.90 6.76 36.18
N VAL A 126 7.55 7.25 35.12
CA VAL A 126 7.15 7.09 33.73
C VAL A 126 8.19 6.19 33.07
N SER A 127 7.71 5.23 32.29
CA SER A 127 8.51 4.25 31.57
C SER A 127 8.46 4.54 30.08
N PHE A 128 9.61 4.67 29.44
CA PHE A 128 9.75 4.64 27.98
C PHE A 128 10.40 3.32 27.56
N GLU A 129 9.79 2.62 26.62
CA GLU A 129 10.12 1.23 26.32
C GLU A 129 10.29 1.02 24.81
N LEU A 130 11.44 0.45 24.43
CA LEU A 130 11.69 -0.11 23.10
C LEU A 130 11.70 -1.63 23.23
N ILE A 131 10.73 -2.29 22.59
CA ILE A 131 10.52 -3.73 22.68
C ILE A 131 10.70 -4.32 21.29
N ALA A 132 11.83 -4.97 21.05
CA ALA A 132 12.16 -5.56 19.77
C ALA A 132 11.94 -7.08 19.82
N GLN A 133 11.19 -7.59 18.86
CA GLN A 133 11.01 -9.02 18.59
C GLN A 133 11.49 -9.33 17.17
N ALA A 134 11.56 -10.61 16.82
CA ALA A 134 11.92 -11.03 15.46
C ALA A 134 11.05 -10.38 14.36
N ALA A 135 9.74 -10.23 14.60
CA ALA A 135 8.77 -9.73 13.62
C ALA A 135 8.60 -8.20 13.61
N ALA A 136 8.67 -7.54 14.78
CA ALA A 136 8.34 -6.13 14.92
C ALA A 136 9.11 -5.47 16.08
N ILE A 137 9.18 -4.14 16.05
CA ILE A 137 9.69 -3.31 17.15
C ILE A 137 8.54 -2.42 17.61
N ALA A 138 8.12 -2.58 18.86
CA ALA A 138 7.10 -1.77 19.50
C ALA A 138 7.74 -0.67 20.36
N ILE A 139 7.09 0.49 20.39
CA ILE A 139 7.42 1.59 21.29
C ILE A 139 6.24 1.78 22.23
N GLN A 140 6.52 1.81 23.53
CA GLN A 140 5.49 1.97 24.55
C GLN A 140 5.89 3.03 25.58
N VAL A 141 4.89 3.76 26.07
CA VAL A 141 5.04 4.63 27.23
C VAL A 141 4.05 4.20 28.30
N THR A 142 4.55 3.81 29.46
CA THR A 142 3.73 3.27 30.56
C THR A 142 3.90 4.15 31.79
N CYS A 143 2.81 4.48 32.46
CA CYS A 143 2.84 5.31 33.66
C CYS A 143 1.73 4.91 34.64
N ARG A 144 1.80 5.43 35.87
CA ARG A 144 0.71 5.28 36.85
C ARG A 144 -0.54 6.00 36.37
N GLU A 145 -1.72 5.44 36.65
CA GLU A 145 -3.02 6.02 36.26
C GLU A 145 -3.16 7.50 36.64
N ALA A 146 -2.66 7.89 37.82
CA ALA A 146 -2.68 9.27 38.32
C ALA A 146 -2.03 10.29 37.37
N ASN A 147 -1.07 9.88 36.54
CA ASN A 147 -0.36 10.75 35.60
C ASN A 147 -0.76 10.53 34.13
N ALA A 148 -1.61 9.54 33.86
CA ALA A 148 -1.91 9.07 32.52
C ALA A 148 -2.42 10.18 31.60
N ALA A 149 -3.36 11.01 32.08
CA ALA A 149 -3.92 12.12 31.31
C ALA A 149 -2.87 13.20 30.97
N PHE A 150 -2.00 13.51 31.93
CA PHE A 150 -0.94 14.51 31.74
C PHE A 150 0.12 14.01 30.74
N VAL A 151 0.59 12.77 30.90
CA VAL A 151 1.56 12.14 29.99
C VAL A 151 1.01 12.10 28.56
N TYR A 152 -0.23 11.64 28.37
CA TYR A 152 -0.87 11.61 27.06
C TYR A 152 -0.96 13.00 26.41
N THR A 153 -1.32 14.02 27.20
CA THR A 153 -1.43 15.40 26.72
C THR A 153 -0.07 15.95 26.27
N GLN A 154 1.02 15.69 27.02
CA GLN A 154 2.35 16.14 26.61
C GLN A 154 2.81 15.43 25.32
N LEU A 155 2.68 14.10 25.26
CA LEU A 155 3.11 13.33 24.09
C LEU A 155 2.35 13.77 22.81
N THR A 156 1.03 13.93 22.88
CA THR A 156 0.22 14.36 21.72
C THR A 156 0.47 15.82 21.32
N ALA A 157 0.75 16.71 22.28
CA ALA A 157 1.02 18.12 21.99
C ALA A 157 2.37 18.33 21.28
N TYR A 158 3.42 17.64 21.70
CA TYR A 158 4.75 17.77 21.11
C TYR A 158 4.95 16.93 19.84
N PHE A 159 4.20 15.82 19.70
CA PHE A 159 4.32 14.87 18.59
C PHE A 159 2.98 14.59 17.88
N PRO A 160 2.35 15.60 17.24
CA PRO A 160 1.09 15.42 16.53
C PRO A 160 1.17 14.45 15.35
N GLU A 161 2.36 14.23 14.80
CA GLU A 161 2.65 13.27 13.74
C GLU A 161 2.78 11.80 14.23
N VAL A 162 2.71 11.57 15.53
CA VAL A 162 2.82 10.24 16.15
C VAL A 162 1.45 9.80 16.66
N ALA A 163 1.02 8.59 16.30
CA ALA A 163 -0.22 8.02 16.81
C ALA A 163 0.03 7.39 18.18
N ILE A 164 -0.70 7.87 19.18
CA ILE A 164 -0.61 7.41 20.57
C ILE A 164 -1.97 6.83 20.96
N LEU A 165 -1.99 5.54 21.28
CA LEU A 165 -3.21 4.81 21.59
C LEU A 165 -3.06 4.15 22.95
N SER A 166 -4.07 4.26 23.83
CA SER A 166 -4.10 3.45 25.04
C SER A 166 -4.12 1.97 24.64
N SER A 167 -3.35 1.11 25.29
CA SER A 167 -3.26 -0.31 24.97
C SER A 167 -3.62 -1.14 26.19
N ASP A 168 -4.54 -2.08 26.03
CA ASP A 168 -4.82 -3.10 27.05
C ASP A 168 -3.77 -4.24 26.99
N ILE A 169 -2.99 -4.27 25.91
CA ILE A 169 -1.92 -5.24 25.67
C ILE A 169 -0.58 -4.61 26.05
N ASP A 170 0.13 -5.26 26.99
CA ASP A 170 1.50 -4.95 27.38
C ASP A 170 2.45 -5.93 26.70
N VAL A 171 3.13 -5.47 25.65
CA VAL A 171 4.01 -6.31 24.81
C VAL A 171 5.25 -6.75 25.62
N LEU A 172 5.67 -5.94 26.59
CA LEU A 172 6.78 -6.30 27.47
C LEU A 172 6.40 -7.46 28.39
N ALA A 173 5.18 -7.43 28.95
CA ALA A 173 4.68 -8.53 29.77
C ALA A 173 4.58 -9.83 28.97
N GLU A 174 4.13 -9.77 27.70
CA GLU A 174 4.12 -10.94 26.80
C GLU A 174 5.53 -11.50 26.53
N CYS A 175 6.53 -10.64 26.31
CA CYS A 175 7.92 -11.09 26.15
C CYS A 175 8.42 -11.84 27.38
N VAL A 176 8.14 -11.33 28.59
CA VAL A 176 8.56 -11.97 29.85
C VAL A 176 7.83 -13.31 30.06
N GLN A 177 6.54 -13.39 29.75
CA GLN A 177 5.75 -14.62 29.91
C GLN A 177 6.16 -15.73 28.95
N ASN A 178 6.61 -15.38 27.74
CA ASN A 178 6.95 -16.34 26.68
C ASN A 178 8.43 -16.73 26.65
N ALA A 179 9.27 -16.17 27.52
CA ALA A 179 10.71 -16.38 27.50
C ALA A 179 11.12 -17.74 28.07
N ALA A 180 12.00 -18.46 27.36
CA ALA A 180 12.63 -19.68 27.86
C ALA A 180 13.94 -19.38 28.64
N ALA A 181 14.75 -18.44 28.14
CA ALA A 181 15.96 -17.94 28.78
C ALA A 181 15.98 -16.40 28.76
N VAL A 182 16.51 -15.80 29.82
CA VAL A 182 16.55 -14.34 29.98
C VAL A 182 17.79 -13.87 30.73
N TYR A 183 18.40 -12.81 30.23
CA TYR A 183 19.38 -12.00 30.96
C TYR A 183 18.93 -10.55 31.01
N ALA A 184 19.17 -9.90 32.14
CA ALA A 184 18.89 -8.48 32.31
C ALA A 184 20.04 -7.77 33.03
N VAL A 185 20.28 -6.52 32.64
CA VAL A 185 21.28 -5.65 33.23
C VAL A 185 20.74 -4.25 33.43
N ASP A 186 21.13 -3.62 34.54
CA ASP A 186 20.91 -2.21 34.81
C ASP A 186 22.16 -1.42 34.44
N LEU A 187 21.96 -0.21 33.92
CA LEU A 187 23.04 0.73 33.64
C LEU A 187 23.10 1.82 34.71
N GLY A 188 24.30 2.29 35.00
CA GLY A 188 24.54 3.46 35.84
C GLY A 188 25.64 4.34 35.26
N ILE A 189 25.86 5.50 35.87
CA ILE A 189 26.91 6.43 35.43
C ILE A 189 28.28 5.89 35.89
N GLU A 190 29.28 5.86 35.01
CA GLU A 190 30.60 5.29 35.28
C GLU A 190 31.44 6.18 36.21
N ASP A 191 31.59 7.46 35.87
CA ASP A 191 32.38 8.45 36.61
C ASP A 191 31.49 9.39 37.46
N GLU A 192 32.03 10.49 38.00
CA GLU A 192 31.26 11.37 38.88
C GLU A 192 29.99 11.89 38.20
N TYR A 193 28.82 11.73 38.83
CA TYR A 193 27.52 12.03 38.18
C TYR A 193 27.33 13.52 37.82
N MET A 194 28.14 14.40 38.39
CA MET A 194 28.20 15.82 38.04
C MET A 194 28.79 16.06 36.63
N ARG A 195 29.50 15.07 36.05
CA ARG A 195 30.04 15.12 34.69
C ARG A 195 28.97 14.64 33.69
N PRO A 196 28.53 15.47 32.73
CA PRO A 196 27.50 15.08 31.78
C PRO A 196 27.92 13.94 30.83
N ILE A 197 26.96 13.09 30.48
CA ILE A 197 27.09 12.12 29.38
C ILE A 197 26.74 12.75 28.03
N ASN A 198 26.95 12.02 26.94
CA ASN A 198 26.67 12.50 25.60
C ASN A 198 25.18 12.79 25.37
N THR A 199 24.89 13.79 24.53
CA THR A 199 23.52 14.28 24.33
C THR A 199 23.06 14.19 22.87
N PHE A 200 21.78 13.87 22.67
CA PHE A 200 21.15 13.83 21.35
C PHE A 200 21.10 15.22 20.69
N GLY A 201 21.57 15.35 19.43
CA GLY A 201 21.70 16.65 18.77
C GLY A 201 22.08 16.64 17.28
N LYS A 202 22.14 17.83 16.67
CA LYS A 202 22.07 18.09 15.22
C LYS A 202 23.20 17.57 14.31
N SER A 203 24.27 16.98 14.84
CA SER A 203 25.46 16.63 14.06
C SER A 203 25.93 15.17 14.20
N VAL A 204 25.15 14.31 14.86
CA VAL A 204 25.54 12.92 15.13
C VAL A 204 24.49 11.98 14.54
N LEU A 205 24.93 10.78 14.12
CA LEU A 205 24.03 9.64 13.86
C LEU A 205 23.09 9.44 15.06
N ASP A 206 21.87 8.94 14.82
CA ASP A 206 20.92 8.70 15.91
C ASP A 206 21.54 7.77 16.98
N PRO A 207 21.40 8.08 18.29
CA PRO A 207 21.97 7.27 19.37
C PRO A 207 21.58 5.80 19.32
N TYR A 208 20.42 5.46 18.76
CA TYR A 208 19.96 4.09 18.64
C TYR A 208 20.48 3.33 17.41
N THR A 209 21.30 3.95 16.55
CA THR A 209 21.76 3.31 15.30
C THR A 209 22.41 1.93 15.55
N ALA A 210 23.29 1.85 16.55
CA ALA A 210 23.94 0.58 16.91
C ALA A 210 22.95 -0.43 17.51
N LEU A 211 22.03 0.03 18.36
CA LEU A 211 21.00 -0.80 18.99
C LEU A 211 20.06 -1.42 17.95
N PHE A 212 19.61 -0.63 16.99
CA PHE A 212 18.73 -1.11 15.91
C PHE A 212 19.43 -2.08 14.97
N SER A 213 20.76 -2.01 14.84
CA SER A 213 21.52 -3.01 14.10
C SER A 213 21.40 -4.40 14.73
N THR A 214 21.34 -4.47 16.08
CA THR A 214 21.08 -5.70 16.83
C THR A 214 19.62 -6.12 16.70
N PHE A 215 18.66 -5.20 16.88
CA PHE A 215 17.22 -5.51 16.79
C PHE A 215 16.80 -6.05 15.41
N ASN A 216 17.43 -5.54 14.35
CA ASN A 216 17.18 -6.01 12.99
C ASN A 216 17.61 -7.46 12.76
N GLN A 217 18.55 -7.97 13.57
CA GLN A 217 19.09 -9.32 13.43
C GLN A 217 18.32 -10.38 14.23
N LEU A 218 17.39 -9.98 15.12
CA LEU A 218 16.57 -10.89 15.93
C LEU A 218 15.81 -11.92 15.08
N ARG A 219 15.78 -13.18 15.54
CA ARG A 219 15.17 -14.35 14.88
C ARG A 219 14.32 -15.17 15.85
N GLY A 220 13.38 -15.95 15.31
CA GLY A 220 12.59 -16.89 16.12
C GLY A 220 11.87 -16.20 17.29
N ASN A 221 12.09 -16.72 18.50
CA ASN A 221 11.55 -16.19 19.75
C ASN A 221 12.48 -15.17 20.44
N GLU A 222 13.56 -14.73 19.79
CA GLU A 222 14.45 -13.73 20.36
C GLU A 222 13.75 -12.39 20.53
N ALA A 223 13.95 -11.77 21.68
CA ALA A 223 13.49 -10.42 21.96
C ALA A 223 14.54 -9.64 22.76
N ALA A 224 14.54 -8.32 22.58
CA ALA A 224 15.36 -7.40 23.36
C ALA A 224 14.51 -6.20 23.78
N VAL A 225 14.60 -5.84 25.05
CA VAL A 225 13.86 -4.76 25.67
C VAL A 225 14.86 -3.75 26.20
N VAL A 226 14.65 -2.47 25.88
CA VAL A 226 15.27 -1.34 26.56
C VAL A 226 14.17 -0.59 27.29
N GLN A 227 14.27 -0.51 28.61
CA GLN A 227 13.34 0.24 29.46
C GLN A 227 14.08 1.40 30.12
N VAL A 228 13.51 2.59 30.04
CA VAL A 228 13.98 3.78 30.75
C VAL A 228 12.88 4.26 31.67
N LEU A 229 13.06 4.03 32.98
CA LEU A 229 12.21 4.59 34.03
C LEU A 229 12.75 5.95 34.44
N PHE A 230 11.88 6.94 34.59
CA PHE A 230 12.27 8.26 35.06
C PHE A 230 11.17 8.97 35.86
N CYS A 231 11.58 9.86 36.76
CA CYS A 231 10.70 10.82 37.44
C CYS A 231 11.45 12.13 37.74
N GLY A 232 10.70 13.21 37.94
CA GLY A 232 11.27 14.50 38.34
C GLY A 232 11.79 14.47 39.78
N VAL A 233 12.99 15.01 40.00
CA VAL A 233 13.52 15.16 41.36
C VAL A 233 12.85 16.32 42.10
N GLN A 234 12.59 16.14 43.39
CA GLN A 234 11.92 17.15 44.23
C GLN A 234 12.92 17.99 45.03
N ASN A 235 14.10 17.47 45.32
CA ASN A 235 15.09 18.14 46.15
C ASN A 235 16.00 19.09 45.37
N ALA A 236 16.68 20.00 46.10
CA ALA A 236 17.58 21.03 45.56
C ALA A 236 18.94 20.48 45.09
N TRP A 237 18.92 19.45 44.25
CA TRP A 237 20.12 18.80 43.70
C TRP A 237 21.02 19.76 42.94
N ALA A 238 20.46 20.71 42.19
CA ALA A 238 21.23 21.64 41.38
C ALA A 238 22.22 22.48 42.22
N GLU A 239 21.75 23.03 43.35
CA GLU A 239 22.58 23.80 44.28
C GLU A 239 23.64 22.92 44.93
N SER A 240 23.23 21.74 45.41
CA SER A 240 24.12 20.77 46.07
C SER A 240 25.24 20.28 45.15
N ILE A 241 24.92 19.97 43.89
CA ILE A 241 25.88 19.52 42.87
C ILE A 241 26.95 20.58 42.63
N VAL A 242 26.55 21.84 42.39
CA VAL A 242 27.51 22.93 42.14
C VAL A 242 28.35 23.23 43.38
N ALA A 243 27.73 23.23 44.56
CA ALA A 243 28.43 23.46 45.82
C ALA A 243 29.47 22.37 46.13
N SER A 244 29.16 21.10 45.81
CA SER A 244 30.03 19.95 46.13
C SER A 244 31.37 19.94 45.37
N VAL A 245 31.45 20.65 44.24
CA VAL A 245 32.63 20.68 43.36
C VAL A 245 33.32 22.04 43.34
N SER A 246 32.73 23.06 43.97
CA SER A 246 33.20 24.45 43.91
C SER A 246 33.90 24.87 45.19
N ASP A 247 34.99 25.63 45.08
CA ASP A 247 35.61 26.32 46.21
C ASP A 247 34.86 27.60 46.63
N GLU A 248 35.30 28.27 47.70
CA GLU A 248 34.70 29.53 48.21
C GLU A 248 34.70 30.68 47.19
N ARG A 249 35.50 30.58 46.12
CA ARG A 249 35.62 31.57 45.04
C ARG A 249 34.87 31.14 43.76
N GLY A 250 34.19 29.99 43.78
CA GLY A 250 33.48 29.43 42.63
C GLY A 250 34.39 28.75 41.59
N GLY A 251 35.66 28.54 41.92
CA GLY A 251 36.63 27.71 41.20
C GLY A 251 36.49 26.23 41.58
N SER A 252 37.36 25.35 41.07
CA SER A 252 37.27 23.92 41.39
C SER A 252 37.81 23.63 42.78
N PHE A 253 37.06 22.87 43.57
CA PHE A 253 37.57 22.28 44.81
C PHE A 253 38.72 21.29 44.55
N PHE A 254 38.71 20.62 43.39
CA PHE A 254 39.70 19.63 43.00
C PHE A 254 40.84 20.26 42.19
N ILE A 255 42.06 20.19 42.71
CA ILE A 255 43.27 20.73 42.05
C ILE A 255 43.50 20.06 40.69
N ASP A 256 43.30 18.74 40.62
CA ASP A 256 43.56 17.94 39.42
C ASP A 256 42.36 17.89 38.45
N ALA A 257 41.24 18.55 38.77
CA ALA A 257 40.05 18.60 37.93
C ALA A 257 39.46 20.03 37.87
N PRO A 258 40.17 21.00 37.26
CA PRO A 258 39.73 22.39 37.17
C PRO A 258 38.42 22.58 36.39
N GLU A 259 38.04 21.63 35.54
CA GLU A 259 36.83 21.65 34.72
C GLU A 259 35.55 21.27 35.47
N MET A 260 35.65 20.65 36.66
CA MET A 260 34.50 20.10 37.39
C MET A 260 33.36 21.09 37.65
N PRO A 261 33.59 22.34 38.12
CA PRO A 261 32.51 23.31 38.28
C PRO A 261 31.82 23.69 36.97
N HIS A 262 32.55 23.69 35.85
CA HIS A 262 31.95 23.97 34.54
C HIS A 262 31.04 22.82 34.11
N LEU A 263 31.51 21.57 34.24
CA LEU A 263 30.72 20.37 33.93
C LEU A 263 29.49 20.26 34.84
N ALA A 264 29.63 20.55 36.13
CA ALA A 264 28.50 20.59 37.06
C ALA A 264 27.47 21.65 36.67
N ARG A 265 27.90 22.85 36.24
CA ARG A 265 26.99 23.88 35.71
C ARG A 265 26.28 23.45 34.43
N GLU A 266 26.97 22.71 33.55
CA GLU A 266 26.36 22.11 32.36
C GLU A 266 25.31 21.06 32.76
N LYS A 267 25.63 20.16 33.70
CA LYS A 267 24.73 19.13 34.23
C LYS A 267 23.43 19.72 34.75
N VAL A 268 23.51 20.80 35.54
CA VAL A 268 22.35 21.45 36.18
C VAL A 268 21.71 22.55 35.34
N SER A 269 22.18 22.76 34.10
CA SER A 269 21.63 23.78 33.18
C SER A 269 20.21 23.45 32.68
N ARG A 270 19.73 22.26 33.02
CA ARG A 270 18.43 21.69 32.68
C ARG A 270 17.86 20.98 33.92
N PRO A 271 16.52 20.80 33.99
CA PRO A 271 15.90 20.03 35.07
C PRO A 271 16.51 18.63 35.18
N LEU A 272 16.71 18.18 36.42
CA LEU A 272 17.23 16.85 36.73
C LEU A 272 16.08 15.87 36.94
N LEU A 273 16.29 14.63 36.50
CA LEU A 273 15.40 13.50 36.70
C LEU A 273 16.19 12.36 37.35
N GLY A 274 15.52 11.64 38.26
CA GLY A 274 15.99 10.33 38.71
C GLY A 274 15.60 9.30 37.66
N ALA A 275 16.57 8.52 37.17
CA ALA A 275 16.37 7.58 36.07
C ALA A 275 16.98 6.20 36.34
N ALA A 276 16.38 5.15 35.80
CA ALA A 276 16.94 3.81 35.74
C ALA A 276 16.84 3.28 34.31
N ILE A 277 17.96 2.87 33.72
CA ILE A 277 18.02 2.31 32.36
C ILE A 277 18.31 0.82 32.46
N ARG A 278 17.48 0.02 31.82
CA ARG A 278 17.54 -1.45 31.86
C ARG A 278 17.52 -2.03 30.47
N ILE A 279 18.22 -3.14 30.32
CA ILE A 279 18.17 -3.96 29.13
C ILE A 279 17.84 -5.38 29.56
N ALA A 280 16.86 -5.99 28.91
CA ALA A 280 16.56 -7.41 29.04
C ALA A 280 16.62 -8.06 27.66
N ALA A 281 17.28 -9.22 27.55
CA ALA A 281 17.35 -10.01 26.35
C ALA A 281 16.76 -11.40 26.62
N PHE A 282 15.93 -11.85 25.69
CA PHE A 282 15.17 -13.09 25.76
C PHE A 282 15.52 -13.94 24.55
N ALA A 283 15.71 -15.24 24.75
CA ALA A 283 15.94 -16.20 23.69
C ALA A 283 15.51 -17.61 24.14
N ASP A 284 15.57 -18.57 23.20
CA ASP A 284 15.35 -19.99 23.52
C ASP A 284 16.55 -20.60 24.26
N ASP A 285 17.77 -20.10 23.98
CA ASP A 285 19.04 -20.54 24.57
C ASP A 285 19.68 -19.44 25.43
N ILE A 286 20.35 -19.85 26.52
CA ILE A 286 20.97 -18.93 27.48
C ILE A 286 22.16 -18.18 26.88
N ASP A 287 22.95 -18.83 26.01
CA ASP A 287 24.11 -18.21 25.36
C ASP A 287 23.66 -17.13 24.37
N ASP A 288 22.60 -17.39 23.61
CA ASP A 288 22.01 -16.43 22.67
C ASP A 288 21.47 -15.19 23.40
N ALA A 289 20.73 -15.39 24.51
CA ALA A 289 20.27 -14.30 25.36
C ALA A 289 21.45 -13.46 25.91
N GLY A 290 22.56 -14.11 26.28
CA GLY A 290 23.77 -13.45 26.76
C GLY A 290 24.44 -12.57 25.71
N VAL A 291 24.59 -13.08 24.47
CA VAL A 291 25.16 -12.34 23.34
C VAL A 291 24.27 -11.14 22.97
N LEU A 292 22.96 -11.34 22.92
CA LEU A 292 21.98 -10.29 22.65
C LEU A 292 22.04 -9.17 23.69
N LEU A 293 22.13 -9.53 24.97
CA LEU A 293 22.29 -8.56 26.05
C LEU A 293 23.60 -7.78 25.90
N GLN A 294 24.71 -8.47 25.65
CA GLN A 294 26.03 -7.85 25.53
C GLN A 294 26.07 -6.82 24.39
N HIS A 295 25.55 -7.16 23.21
CA HIS A 295 25.51 -6.24 22.07
C HIS A 295 24.60 -5.03 22.33
N SER A 296 23.42 -5.27 22.90
CA SER A 296 22.47 -4.19 23.23
C SER A 296 23.02 -3.25 24.30
N THR A 297 23.73 -3.80 25.29
CA THR A 297 24.42 -3.05 26.34
C THR A 297 25.53 -2.18 25.77
N LEU A 298 26.40 -2.76 24.93
CA LEU A 298 27.49 -2.02 24.30
C LEU A 298 26.96 -0.85 23.45
N ALA A 299 25.85 -1.04 22.75
CA ALA A 299 25.24 0.02 21.95
C ALA A 299 24.84 1.25 22.79
N LEU A 300 24.20 1.05 23.95
CA LEU A 300 23.81 2.17 24.83
C LEU A 300 25.00 2.81 25.56
N VAL A 301 25.99 2.00 25.97
CA VAL A 301 27.24 2.51 26.57
C VAL A 301 27.96 3.43 25.57
N VAL A 302 28.12 3.00 24.33
CA VAL A 302 28.75 3.82 23.28
C VAL A 302 27.93 5.08 22.97
N ALA A 303 26.60 4.97 22.93
CA ALA A 303 25.72 6.12 22.69
C ALA A 303 25.83 7.19 23.78
N SER A 304 26.08 6.76 25.02
CA SER A 304 26.23 7.63 26.20
C SER A 304 27.61 8.29 26.35
N ALA A 305 28.64 7.77 25.69
CA ALA A 305 30.02 8.14 25.98
C ALA A 305 30.34 9.59 25.57
N SER A 306 30.67 10.43 26.55
CA SER A 306 31.24 11.77 26.38
C SER A 306 32.76 11.73 26.66
N PRO A 307 33.49 12.84 26.42
CA PRO A 307 34.89 12.93 26.84
C PRO A 307 35.12 12.83 28.36
N HIS A 308 34.05 12.90 29.17
CA HIS A 308 34.12 13.03 30.62
C HIS A 308 33.35 11.96 31.40
N ASN A 309 32.41 11.25 30.77
CA ASN A 309 31.58 10.24 31.44
C ASN A 309 30.88 9.32 30.42
N ALA A 310 30.42 8.16 30.88
CA ALA A 310 29.61 7.22 30.12
C ALA A 310 28.68 6.44 31.06
N LEU A 311 27.77 5.67 30.49
CA LEU A 311 27.07 4.60 31.21
C LEU A 311 27.95 3.36 31.28
N ALA A 312 27.84 2.62 32.39
CA ALA A 312 28.46 1.33 32.59
C ALA A 312 27.43 0.29 33.01
N ALA A 313 27.65 -0.96 32.59
CA ALA A 313 26.85 -2.11 33.00
C ALA A 313 27.12 -2.46 34.47
N LEU A 314 26.09 -2.54 35.29
CA LEU A 314 26.23 -2.76 36.72
C LEU A 314 26.08 -4.24 37.07
N HIS A 315 27.15 -4.84 37.58
CA HIS A 315 27.12 -6.21 38.07
C HIS A 315 26.74 -6.23 39.56
N THR A 316 25.48 -6.56 39.86
CA THR A 316 24.98 -6.63 41.25
C THR A 316 24.34 -7.99 41.51
N PRO A 317 25.10 -8.97 42.04
CA PRO A 317 24.63 -10.33 42.29
C PRO A 317 23.45 -10.40 43.26
N ALA A 318 23.37 -9.45 44.20
CA ALA A 318 22.30 -9.38 45.20
C ALA A 318 20.94 -9.00 44.59
N TYR A 319 20.92 -8.39 43.40
CA TYR A 319 19.72 -8.05 42.66
C TYR A 319 19.44 -9.17 41.66
N THR A 320 18.53 -10.07 42.05
CA THR A 320 18.25 -11.32 41.36
C THR A 320 17.53 -11.08 40.02
N ILE A 321 17.57 -12.06 39.11
CA ILE A 321 16.88 -11.93 37.82
C ILE A 321 15.36 -11.88 38.02
N GLU A 322 14.83 -12.62 38.99
CA GLU A 322 13.41 -12.62 39.34
C GLU A 322 12.95 -11.23 39.80
N GLN A 323 13.72 -10.57 40.68
CA GLN A 323 13.43 -9.19 41.09
C GLN A 323 13.52 -8.22 39.91
N ARG A 324 14.55 -8.35 39.05
CA ARG A 324 14.67 -7.49 37.86
C ARG A 324 13.48 -7.61 36.92
N LEU A 325 12.97 -8.82 36.70
CA LEU A 325 11.81 -9.05 35.83
C LEU A 325 10.52 -8.53 36.46
N GLY A 326 10.34 -8.73 37.77
CA GLY A 326 9.23 -8.13 38.52
C GLY A 326 9.25 -6.61 38.39
N ASP A 327 10.40 -5.99 38.61
CA ASP A 327 10.60 -4.55 38.46
C ASP A 327 10.38 -4.04 37.03
N LEU A 328 10.78 -4.83 36.03
CA LEU A 328 10.58 -4.53 34.61
C LEU A 328 9.08 -4.50 34.27
N VAL A 329 8.31 -5.49 34.73
CA VAL A 329 6.86 -5.60 34.47
C VAL A 329 6.06 -4.61 35.31
N MET A 330 6.41 -4.38 36.57
CA MET A 330 5.68 -3.47 37.46
C MET A 330 6.11 -1.99 37.34
N ARG A 331 7.12 -1.73 36.48
CA ARG A 331 7.74 -0.41 36.25
C ARG A 331 8.20 0.21 37.59
N GLN A 332 8.83 -0.62 38.42
CA GLN A 332 9.36 -0.33 39.75
C GLN A 332 10.87 -0.55 39.77
N THR A 333 11.55 -0.25 40.88
CA THR A 333 13.00 -0.44 41.01
C THR A 333 13.45 -0.78 42.42
N HIS A 334 14.34 -1.76 42.56
CA HIS A 334 15.17 -1.99 43.75
C HIS A 334 16.49 -1.22 43.70
N ARG A 335 16.77 -0.54 42.58
CA ARG A 335 17.98 0.25 42.38
C ARG A 335 17.66 1.73 42.47
N VAL A 336 18.43 2.46 43.27
CA VAL A 336 18.37 3.92 43.35
C VAL A 336 18.69 4.49 41.97
N GLY A 337 17.92 5.48 41.50
CA GLY A 337 18.13 6.04 40.17
C GLY A 337 19.44 6.81 40.05
N MET A 338 19.94 6.94 38.83
CA MET A 338 20.99 7.91 38.50
C MET A 338 20.38 9.27 38.18
N LEU A 339 21.13 10.34 38.41
CA LEU A 339 20.69 11.70 38.09
C LEU A 339 21.09 12.07 36.66
N LEU A 340 20.09 12.26 35.80
CA LEU A 340 20.26 12.73 34.42
C LEU A 340 19.47 14.02 34.21
N ASN A 341 20.02 14.96 33.47
CA ASN A 341 19.23 16.11 33.04
C ASN A 341 18.35 15.75 31.83
N THR A 342 17.37 16.60 31.50
CA THR A 342 16.44 16.34 30.38
C THR A 342 17.13 16.09 29.04
N LYS A 343 18.29 16.69 28.80
CA LYS A 343 19.04 16.56 27.54
C LYS A 343 19.85 15.26 27.47
N GLU A 344 20.40 14.81 28.59
CA GLU A 344 21.04 13.50 28.72
C GLU A 344 20.01 12.37 28.62
N LEU A 345 18.85 12.53 29.28
CA LEU A 345 17.76 11.56 29.22
C LEU A 345 17.16 11.45 27.81
N ALA A 346 17.07 12.57 27.08
CA ALA A 346 16.60 12.60 25.67
C ALA A 346 17.46 11.74 24.73
N THR A 347 18.68 11.34 25.11
CA THR A 347 19.50 10.38 24.35
C THR A 347 18.91 8.96 24.37
N PHE A 348 18.13 8.63 25.40
CA PHE A 348 17.53 7.30 25.61
C PHE A 348 16.01 7.32 25.68
N VAL A 349 15.40 8.49 25.68
CA VAL A 349 13.95 8.68 25.65
C VAL A 349 13.66 9.58 24.47
N HIS A 350 13.66 9.01 23.27
CA HIS A 350 13.24 9.68 22.04
C HIS A 350 12.63 8.70 21.05
N PHE A 351 11.81 9.21 20.14
CA PHE A 351 11.29 8.38 19.05
C PHE A 351 12.36 8.24 17.95
N PRO A 352 12.72 7.01 17.54
CA PRO A 352 13.73 6.77 16.53
C PRO A 352 13.25 7.16 15.11
N PRO A 353 14.16 7.44 14.17
CA PRO A 353 13.81 7.55 12.77
C PRO A 353 13.31 6.19 12.23
N VAL A 354 12.22 6.19 11.48
CA VAL A 354 11.64 4.95 10.90
C VAL A 354 12.61 4.26 9.94
N GLN A 355 13.60 4.99 9.41
CA GLN A 355 14.63 4.44 8.53
C GLN A 355 15.62 3.50 9.24
N LEU A 356 15.67 3.49 10.58
CA LEU A 356 16.55 2.57 11.33
C LEU A 356 16.11 1.10 11.20
N SER A 357 14.82 0.84 10.97
CA SER A 357 14.32 -0.53 10.81
C SER A 357 12.99 -0.60 10.08
N LYS A 358 12.87 -1.60 9.20
CA LYS A 358 11.57 -1.97 8.61
C LYS A 358 10.63 -2.68 9.61
N LYS A 359 11.16 -3.14 10.76
CA LYS A 359 10.41 -3.75 11.86
C LYS A 359 9.71 -2.71 12.74
N LEU A 360 10.11 -1.43 12.67
CA LEU A 360 9.30 -0.30 13.14
C LEU A 360 8.14 -0.12 12.16
N LEU A 361 7.14 -0.99 12.24
CA LEU A 361 6.00 -0.96 11.34
C LEU A 361 5.29 0.39 11.49
N PRO A 362 5.24 1.24 10.44
CA PRO A 362 4.31 2.35 10.44
C PRO A 362 2.89 1.77 10.47
N SER A 363 1.95 2.44 11.13
CA SER A 363 0.53 2.14 10.95
C SER A 363 0.26 2.17 9.44
N HIS A 364 -0.03 1.02 8.84
CA HIS A 364 -0.35 0.91 7.42
C HIS A 364 -1.71 1.54 7.09
N THR A 365 -2.43 2.03 8.10
CA THR A 365 -3.75 2.63 7.96
C THR A 365 -3.71 4.04 8.49
N THR A 366 -3.40 4.99 7.62
CA THR A 366 -3.84 6.38 7.82
C THR A 366 -5.35 6.32 7.99
N THR A 367 -5.86 6.79 9.13
CA THR A 367 -7.30 6.88 9.38
C THR A 367 -7.66 8.33 9.64
N LYS A 368 -8.86 8.71 9.21
CA LYS A 368 -9.40 10.04 9.42
C LYS A 368 -10.87 9.92 9.76
N ARG A 369 -11.29 10.67 10.78
CA ARG A 369 -12.69 10.70 11.18
C ARG A 369 -13.56 11.28 10.07
N ALA A 370 -14.65 10.60 9.74
CA ALA A 370 -15.66 11.13 8.84
C ALA A 370 -16.32 12.39 9.45
N PRO A 371 -16.66 13.40 8.62
CA PRO A 371 -17.41 14.57 9.08
C PRO A 371 -18.74 14.19 9.74
N SER A 372 -19.09 14.89 10.82
CA SER A 372 -20.27 14.56 11.63
C SER A 372 -21.60 14.67 10.91
N TYR A 373 -21.67 15.48 9.85
CA TYR A 373 -22.87 15.58 9.01
C TYR A 373 -23.12 14.32 8.18
N LEU A 374 -22.20 13.35 8.13
CA LEU A 374 -22.39 12.06 7.47
C LEU A 374 -22.89 10.95 8.41
N PHE A 375 -23.05 11.26 9.70
CA PHE A 375 -23.57 10.31 10.67
C PHE A 375 -25.09 10.26 10.62
N ASN A 376 -25.67 9.08 10.90
CA ASN A 376 -27.13 8.86 10.97
C ASN A 376 -27.87 9.27 9.67
N GLN A 377 -27.25 9.02 8.52
CA GLN A 377 -27.83 9.34 7.22
C GLN A 377 -28.74 8.24 6.69
N SER A 378 -29.64 8.58 5.76
CA SER A 378 -30.61 7.62 5.21
C SER A 378 -29.99 6.46 4.42
N TYR A 379 -28.85 6.68 3.76
CA TYR A 379 -28.16 5.65 2.98
C TYR A 379 -26.77 5.39 3.52
N ILE A 380 -26.59 4.23 4.14
CA ILE A 380 -25.35 3.83 4.80
C ILE A 380 -24.33 3.36 3.75
N LEU A 381 -23.13 3.95 3.81
CA LEU A 381 -21.98 3.55 3.01
C LEU A 381 -21.15 2.46 3.71
N GLY A 382 -21.08 2.51 5.05
CA GLY A 382 -20.30 1.58 5.87
C GLY A 382 -19.89 2.18 7.21
N MET A 383 -18.83 1.64 7.82
CA MET A 383 -18.29 2.08 9.11
C MET A 383 -16.99 2.85 8.93
N ASN A 384 -16.84 4.00 9.60
CA ASN A 384 -15.58 4.70 9.75
C ASN A 384 -14.99 4.38 11.13
N GLU A 385 -13.82 3.75 11.14
CA GLU A 385 -13.07 3.48 12.35
C GLU A 385 -11.88 4.44 12.46
N HIS A 386 -11.86 5.26 13.50
CA HIS A 386 -10.78 6.21 13.77
C HIS A 386 -10.56 6.34 15.26
N GLN A 387 -9.30 6.20 15.71
CA GLN A 387 -8.94 6.26 17.15
C GLN A 387 -9.81 5.33 18.02
N ARG A 388 -10.05 4.08 17.55
CA ARG A 388 -10.94 3.07 18.18
C ARG A 388 -12.40 3.49 18.35
N GLN A 389 -12.81 4.60 17.75
CA GLN A 389 -14.22 4.95 17.63
C GLN A 389 -14.72 4.46 16.28
N SER A 390 -15.70 3.56 16.30
CA SER A 390 -16.41 3.10 15.11
C SER A 390 -17.73 3.85 15.00
N VAL A 391 -17.96 4.50 13.86
CA VAL A 391 -19.16 5.29 13.59
C VAL A 391 -19.74 4.88 12.26
N GLU A 392 -21.07 4.72 12.20
CA GLU A 392 -21.77 4.48 10.95
C GLU A 392 -21.80 5.76 10.10
N VAL A 393 -21.41 5.62 8.83
CA VAL A 393 -21.32 6.73 7.89
C VAL A 393 -22.21 6.45 6.68
N GLY A 394 -23.00 7.46 6.32
CA GLY A 394 -23.88 7.42 5.17
C GLY A 394 -23.96 8.75 4.44
N ILE A 395 -24.83 8.78 3.44
CA ILE A 395 -25.13 9.95 2.62
C ILE A 395 -26.64 10.12 2.44
N ASP A 396 -27.07 11.34 2.16
CA ASP A 396 -28.47 11.66 1.88
C ASP A 396 -28.80 11.62 0.37
N THR A 397 -30.09 11.69 0.03
CA THR A 397 -30.56 11.75 -1.37
C THR A 397 -29.96 12.93 -2.14
N SER A 398 -29.75 14.08 -1.50
CA SER A 398 -29.21 15.28 -2.14
C SER A 398 -27.74 15.11 -2.56
N GLN A 399 -26.96 14.40 -1.74
CA GLN A 399 -25.58 14.01 -2.01
C GLN A 399 -25.52 12.93 -3.10
N ARG A 400 -26.45 11.95 -3.07
CA ARG A 400 -26.55 10.91 -4.11
C ARG A 400 -26.95 11.45 -5.48
N LEU A 401 -27.81 12.48 -5.53
CA LEU A 401 -28.16 13.18 -6.78
C LEU A 401 -26.98 13.94 -7.41
N LYS A 402 -25.86 14.12 -6.68
CA LYS A 402 -24.60 14.62 -7.24
C LYS A 402 -23.71 13.48 -7.79
N HIS A 403 -24.26 12.30 -8.02
CA HIS A 403 -23.56 11.12 -8.53
C HIS A 403 -22.51 10.55 -7.56
N LEU A 404 -22.31 9.23 -7.67
CA LEU A 404 -21.28 8.47 -6.98
C LEU A 404 -20.29 7.92 -8.01
N HIS A 405 -19.01 8.10 -7.74
CA HIS A 405 -17.93 7.49 -8.50
C HIS A 405 -17.22 6.46 -7.61
N ILE A 406 -17.30 5.20 -8.00
CA ILE A 406 -16.71 4.07 -7.28
C ILE A 406 -15.61 3.46 -8.15
N ILE A 407 -14.38 3.43 -7.62
CA ILE A 407 -13.21 2.91 -8.34
C ILE A 407 -12.44 1.91 -7.50
N GLY A 408 -11.91 0.86 -8.15
CA GLY A 408 -10.89 -0.01 -7.56
C GLY A 408 -10.81 -1.40 -8.18
N GLY A 409 -9.79 -2.16 -7.79
CA GLY A 409 -9.50 -3.48 -8.36
C GLY A 409 -10.63 -4.51 -8.20
N THR A 410 -10.58 -5.58 -9.00
CA THR A 410 -11.50 -6.72 -8.90
C THR A 410 -11.43 -7.37 -7.51
N GLY A 411 -12.59 -7.76 -6.97
CA GLY A 411 -12.67 -8.46 -5.69
C GLY A 411 -12.44 -7.59 -4.43
N MET A 412 -12.36 -6.26 -4.56
CA MET A 412 -12.07 -5.38 -3.41
C MET A 412 -13.30 -4.96 -2.59
N GLY A 413 -14.53 -5.30 -3.01
CA GLY A 413 -15.77 -4.97 -2.28
C GLY A 413 -16.74 -4.03 -3.02
N LYS A 414 -16.46 -3.65 -4.27
CA LYS A 414 -17.36 -2.80 -5.09
C LYS A 414 -18.77 -3.36 -5.20
N SER A 415 -18.91 -4.63 -5.60
CA SER A 415 -20.21 -5.29 -5.77
C SER A 415 -20.97 -5.42 -4.46
N THR A 416 -20.26 -5.61 -3.33
CA THR A 416 -20.84 -5.62 -1.98
C THR A 416 -21.45 -4.26 -1.63
N LEU A 417 -20.72 -3.16 -1.90
CA LEU A 417 -21.24 -1.81 -1.71
C LEU A 417 -22.44 -1.52 -2.61
N LEU A 418 -22.39 -1.93 -3.88
CA LEU A 418 -23.52 -1.78 -4.81
C LEU A 418 -24.75 -2.51 -4.33
N HIS A 419 -24.61 -3.79 -3.97
CA HIS A 419 -25.70 -4.60 -3.44
C HIS A 419 -26.33 -3.97 -2.20
N SER A 420 -25.50 -3.43 -1.28
CA SER A 420 -25.99 -2.72 -0.10
C SER A 420 -26.80 -1.48 -0.45
N LEU A 421 -26.28 -0.61 -1.32
CA LEU A 421 -26.98 0.61 -1.70
C LEU A 421 -28.28 0.33 -2.49
N ILE A 422 -28.27 -0.67 -3.38
CA ILE A 422 -29.46 -1.09 -4.13
C ILE A 422 -30.53 -1.63 -3.18
N SER A 423 -30.14 -2.47 -2.22
CA SER A 423 -31.07 -3.03 -1.23
C SER A 423 -31.70 -1.93 -0.37
N GLN A 424 -30.91 -0.92 0.04
CA GLN A 424 -31.42 0.24 0.77
C GLN A 424 -32.40 1.08 -0.06
N ASP A 425 -32.14 1.29 -1.35
CA ASP A 425 -33.10 1.96 -2.25
C ASP A 425 -34.43 1.23 -2.33
N ILE A 426 -34.37 -0.09 -2.57
CA ILE A 426 -35.55 -0.93 -2.73
C ILE A 426 -36.38 -0.94 -1.44
N ALA A 427 -35.73 -1.10 -0.28
CA ALA A 427 -36.38 -1.11 1.03
C ALA A 427 -37.03 0.25 1.37
N GLN A 428 -36.45 1.36 0.91
CA GLN A 428 -36.99 2.71 1.12
C GLN A 428 -38.02 3.13 0.05
N GLY A 429 -38.42 2.23 -0.85
CA GLY A 429 -39.40 2.55 -1.90
C GLY A 429 -38.86 3.41 -3.04
N THR A 430 -37.53 3.60 -3.13
CA THR A 430 -36.89 4.39 -4.18
C THR A 430 -36.74 3.57 -5.45
N GLY A 431 -37.00 4.18 -6.61
CA GLY A 431 -36.82 3.55 -7.91
C GLY A 431 -35.36 3.54 -8.34
N CYS A 432 -34.92 2.44 -8.95
CA CYS A 432 -33.55 2.31 -9.44
C CYS A 432 -33.48 1.51 -10.74
N CYS A 433 -32.41 1.73 -11.49
CA CYS A 433 -32.01 0.89 -12.61
C CYS A 433 -30.62 0.32 -12.35
N VAL A 434 -30.42 -0.97 -12.58
CA VAL A 434 -29.15 -1.66 -12.38
C VAL A 434 -28.72 -2.30 -13.68
N LEU A 435 -27.57 -1.87 -14.21
CA LEU A 435 -26.93 -2.45 -15.37
C LEU A 435 -25.77 -3.34 -14.93
N ASP A 436 -25.88 -4.62 -15.25
CA ASP A 436 -24.87 -5.62 -14.91
C ASP A 436 -24.51 -6.44 -16.17
N PRO A 437 -23.28 -6.28 -16.71
CA PRO A 437 -22.84 -7.03 -17.88
C PRO A 437 -22.71 -8.54 -17.62
N HIS A 438 -22.39 -8.94 -16.39
CA HIS A 438 -22.11 -10.33 -16.01
C HIS A 438 -23.36 -11.05 -15.50
N GLY A 439 -24.19 -10.35 -14.72
CA GLY A 439 -25.47 -10.82 -14.20
C GLY A 439 -25.46 -11.26 -12.74
N ASP A 440 -24.28 -11.41 -12.14
CA ASP A 440 -24.09 -11.89 -10.76
C ASP A 440 -24.65 -10.90 -9.71
N LEU A 441 -24.54 -9.59 -9.96
CA LEU A 441 -25.09 -8.56 -9.08
C LEU A 441 -26.62 -8.62 -9.09
N ILE A 442 -27.23 -8.76 -10.28
CA ILE A 442 -28.70 -8.86 -10.40
C ILE A 442 -29.22 -10.13 -9.71
N ASP A 443 -28.55 -11.26 -9.88
CA ASP A 443 -28.93 -12.51 -9.22
C ASP A 443 -28.86 -12.39 -7.69
N THR A 444 -27.96 -11.56 -7.16
CA THR A 444 -27.87 -11.26 -5.73
C THR A 444 -28.96 -10.28 -5.28
N VAL A 445 -29.25 -9.25 -6.07
CA VAL A 445 -30.30 -8.25 -5.79
C VAL A 445 -31.68 -8.91 -5.78
N LEU A 446 -31.99 -9.81 -6.73
CA LEU A 446 -33.28 -10.52 -6.79
C LEU A 446 -33.63 -11.23 -5.48
N LYS A 447 -32.64 -11.80 -4.80
CA LYS A 447 -32.80 -12.49 -3.51
C LYS A 447 -33.05 -11.55 -2.32
N SER A 448 -32.84 -10.26 -2.52
CA SER A 448 -32.93 -9.23 -1.48
C SER A 448 -34.15 -8.31 -1.65
N ILE A 449 -34.98 -8.55 -2.67
CA ILE A 449 -36.18 -7.74 -2.92
C ILE A 449 -37.28 -8.18 -1.94
N PRO A 450 -37.86 -7.24 -1.16
CA PRO A 450 -38.91 -7.58 -0.21
C PRO A 450 -40.24 -7.83 -0.94
N PRO A 451 -41.15 -8.64 -0.35
CA PRO A 451 -42.34 -9.15 -1.02
C PRO A 451 -43.30 -8.04 -1.52
N GLU A 452 -43.37 -6.91 -0.82
CA GLU A 452 -44.19 -5.76 -1.21
C GLU A 452 -43.72 -5.08 -2.51
N ARG A 453 -42.49 -5.34 -2.97
CA ARG A 453 -41.91 -4.76 -4.20
C ARG A 453 -41.86 -5.74 -5.38
N ILE A 454 -42.37 -6.97 -5.24
CA ILE A 454 -42.32 -8.00 -6.30
C ILE A 454 -42.89 -7.50 -7.64
N HIS A 455 -44.03 -6.79 -7.60
CA HIS A 455 -44.71 -6.24 -8.80
C HIS A 455 -44.11 -4.92 -9.31
N ASP A 456 -43.03 -4.43 -8.71
CA ASP A 456 -42.31 -3.25 -9.16
C ASP A 456 -41.08 -3.58 -10.00
N VAL A 457 -40.74 -4.86 -10.13
CA VAL A 457 -39.53 -5.31 -10.82
C VAL A 457 -39.77 -5.49 -12.32
N VAL A 458 -38.89 -4.90 -13.11
CA VAL A 458 -38.76 -5.14 -14.55
C VAL A 458 -37.41 -5.82 -14.78
N LEU A 459 -37.43 -7.11 -15.08
CA LEU A 459 -36.23 -7.87 -15.43
C LEU A 459 -36.04 -7.90 -16.95
N ILE A 460 -35.00 -7.22 -17.42
CA ILE A 460 -34.55 -7.24 -18.81
C ILE A 460 -33.40 -8.24 -18.92
N ASP A 461 -33.69 -9.45 -19.40
CA ASP A 461 -32.72 -10.53 -19.55
C ASP A 461 -32.76 -11.12 -20.99
N PRO A 462 -31.78 -10.80 -21.85
CA PRO A 462 -31.68 -11.39 -23.19
C PRO A 462 -31.41 -12.90 -23.19
N SER A 463 -31.04 -13.51 -22.07
CA SER A 463 -30.90 -14.97 -21.97
C SER A 463 -32.27 -15.66 -21.85
N ASP A 464 -33.30 -14.95 -21.41
CA ASP A 464 -34.68 -15.45 -21.32
C ASP A 464 -35.40 -15.40 -22.67
N SER A 465 -34.93 -16.25 -23.59
CA SER A 465 -35.44 -16.28 -24.97
C SER A 465 -36.92 -16.63 -25.11
N GLY A 466 -37.56 -17.22 -24.09
CA GLY A 466 -39.00 -17.53 -24.11
C GLY A 466 -39.89 -16.33 -23.81
N TYR A 467 -39.34 -15.34 -23.08
CA TYR A 467 -40.07 -14.17 -22.58
C TYR A 467 -39.31 -12.87 -22.87
N PRO A 468 -39.02 -12.54 -24.14
CA PRO A 468 -38.32 -11.30 -24.49
C PRO A 468 -39.13 -10.07 -24.06
N VAL A 469 -38.44 -9.15 -23.37
CA VAL A 469 -38.96 -7.82 -23.06
C VAL A 469 -38.77 -6.91 -24.29
N GLY A 470 -39.85 -6.26 -24.72
CA GLY A 470 -39.83 -5.35 -25.86
C GLY A 470 -39.05 -4.06 -25.56
N LEU A 471 -38.08 -3.73 -26.41
CA LEU A 471 -37.26 -2.52 -26.32
C LEU A 471 -37.24 -1.79 -27.66
N ASN A 472 -38.32 -1.07 -27.97
CA ASN A 472 -38.33 -0.23 -29.17
C ASN A 472 -37.54 1.06 -28.93
N ILE A 473 -36.33 1.10 -29.47
CA ILE A 473 -35.43 2.24 -29.27
C ILE A 473 -35.85 3.43 -30.14
N LEU A 474 -36.51 3.20 -31.28
CA LEU A 474 -36.92 4.24 -32.25
C LEU A 474 -38.24 4.93 -31.86
N GLN A 475 -38.39 5.26 -30.58
CA GLN A 475 -39.53 6.00 -30.04
C GLN A 475 -39.02 7.22 -29.26
N ALA A 476 -39.69 8.36 -29.45
CA ALA A 476 -39.39 9.62 -28.77
C ALA A 476 -40.64 10.50 -28.69
N HIS A 477 -40.72 11.34 -27.68
CA HIS A 477 -41.90 12.17 -27.34
C HIS A 477 -41.71 13.66 -27.67
N SER A 478 -40.50 14.08 -28.04
CA SER A 478 -40.19 15.48 -28.42
C SER A 478 -39.09 15.56 -29.47
N ASP A 479 -39.00 16.68 -30.19
CA ASP A 479 -37.97 16.88 -31.23
C ASP A 479 -36.54 16.81 -30.67
N ILE A 480 -36.32 17.41 -29.49
CA ILE A 480 -35.02 17.35 -28.79
C ILE A 480 -34.66 15.90 -28.46
N GLU A 481 -35.64 15.11 -28.02
CA GLU A 481 -35.43 13.69 -27.73
C GLU A 481 -35.07 12.91 -28.99
N ARG A 482 -35.69 13.22 -30.13
CA ARG A 482 -35.39 12.60 -31.43
C ARG A 482 -33.95 12.85 -31.86
N GLU A 483 -33.50 14.10 -31.80
CA GLU A 483 -32.13 14.49 -32.16
C GLU A 483 -31.08 13.81 -31.27
N LEU A 484 -31.30 13.83 -29.95
CA LEU A 484 -30.39 13.22 -28.98
C LEU A 484 -30.30 11.69 -29.18
N LEU A 485 -31.44 11.04 -29.44
CA LEU A 485 -31.51 9.61 -29.75
C LEU A 485 -30.71 9.25 -30.99
N ALA A 486 -30.89 10.02 -32.06
CA ALA A 486 -30.21 9.79 -33.33
C ALA A 486 -28.69 9.95 -33.15
N SER A 487 -28.26 11.00 -32.44
CA SER A 487 -26.85 11.23 -32.11
C SER A 487 -26.24 10.07 -31.31
N ASP A 488 -26.90 9.65 -30.23
CA ASP A 488 -26.44 8.55 -29.38
C ASP A 488 -26.36 7.22 -30.13
N LEU A 489 -27.39 6.89 -30.90
CA LEU A 489 -27.42 5.68 -31.74
C LEU A 489 -26.27 5.69 -32.75
N VAL A 490 -26.06 6.80 -33.45
CA VAL A 490 -24.96 6.91 -34.42
C VAL A 490 -23.61 6.77 -33.74
N ALA A 491 -23.41 7.41 -32.58
CA ALA A 491 -22.17 7.31 -31.81
C ALA A 491 -21.92 5.87 -31.33
N LEU A 492 -22.95 5.19 -30.84
CA LEU A 492 -22.88 3.80 -30.41
C LEU A 492 -22.55 2.85 -31.56
N PHE A 493 -23.25 2.97 -32.69
CA PHE A 493 -22.96 2.16 -33.88
C PHE A 493 -21.57 2.43 -34.43
N LYS A 494 -21.09 3.68 -34.39
CA LYS A 494 -19.72 4.05 -34.77
C LYS A 494 -18.69 3.40 -33.86
N ARG A 495 -18.87 3.49 -32.53
CA ARG A 495 -17.94 2.96 -31.52
C ARG A 495 -17.72 1.45 -31.68
N PHE A 496 -18.77 0.71 -31.99
CA PHE A 496 -18.71 -0.75 -32.13
C PHE A 496 -18.54 -1.23 -33.59
N SER A 497 -18.22 -0.34 -34.53
CA SER A 497 -17.92 -0.67 -35.93
C SER A 497 -16.42 -0.74 -36.18
N THR A 498 -15.99 -1.71 -36.98
CA THR A 498 -14.58 -1.88 -37.36
C THR A 498 -14.08 -0.85 -38.37
N SER A 499 -15.00 -0.21 -39.10
CA SER A 499 -14.72 0.87 -40.05
C SER A 499 -15.89 1.85 -40.11
N TRP A 500 -15.57 3.14 -40.22
CA TRP A 500 -16.55 4.22 -40.32
C TRP A 500 -16.13 5.23 -41.38
N GLY A 501 -16.82 5.25 -42.52
CA GLY A 501 -16.58 6.22 -43.58
C GLY A 501 -17.23 7.58 -43.33
N ASP A 502 -16.71 8.62 -43.98
CA ASP A 502 -17.10 10.03 -43.76
C ASP A 502 -18.61 10.29 -43.97
N GLN A 503 -19.22 9.59 -44.92
CA GLN A 503 -20.64 9.76 -45.26
C GLN A 503 -21.58 8.92 -44.37
N LEU A 504 -21.06 7.95 -43.62
CA LEU A 504 -21.91 7.00 -42.87
C LEU A 504 -22.63 7.63 -41.70
N HIS A 505 -22.02 8.64 -41.12
CA HIS A 505 -22.63 9.40 -40.04
C HIS A 505 -23.96 10.01 -40.51
N SER A 506 -23.94 10.75 -41.63
CA SER A 506 -25.13 11.38 -42.21
C SER A 506 -26.16 10.34 -42.66
N VAL A 507 -25.74 9.27 -43.34
CA VAL A 507 -26.66 8.23 -43.83
C VAL A 507 -27.40 7.54 -42.69
N LEU A 508 -26.69 7.12 -41.62
CA LEU A 508 -27.32 6.45 -40.49
C LEU A 508 -28.20 7.42 -39.69
N ALA A 509 -27.73 8.65 -39.46
CA ALA A 509 -28.50 9.68 -38.76
C ALA A 509 -29.82 9.94 -39.48
N ASN A 510 -29.79 10.21 -40.79
CA ASN A 510 -30.98 10.49 -41.59
C ASN A 510 -31.89 9.26 -41.73
N ALA A 511 -31.35 8.04 -41.64
CA ALA A 511 -32.17 6.83 -41.63
C ALA A 511 -32.94 6.71 -40.32
N ILE A 512 -32.25 6.88 -39.18
CA ILE A 512 -32.87 6.87 -37.85
C ILE A 512 -33.92 7.99 -37.74
N MET A 513 -33.58 9.20 -38.15
CA MET A 513 -34.48 10.35 -38.12
C MET A 513 -35.74 10.13 -38.97
N ALA A 514 -35.62 9.49 -40.14
CA ALA A 514 -36.78 9.16 -40.98
C ALA A 514 -37.78 8.23 -40.28
N PHE A 515 -37.33 7.40 -39.33
CA PHE A 515 -38.23 6.59 -38.48
C PHE A 515 -38.77 7.39 -37.29
N LEU A 516 -37.98 8.28 -36.70
CA LEU A 516 -38.38 9.10 -35.54
C LEU A 516 -39.41 10.19 -35.90
N TYR A 517 -39.37 10.70 -37.14
CA TYR A 517 -40.36 11.63 -37.70
C TYR A 517 -41.45 10.93 -38.51
N ASN A 518 -41.63 9.62 -38.32
CA ASN A 518 -42.69 8.88 -38.98
C ASN A 518 -43.96 8.85 -38.12
N THR A 519 -45.12 8.99 -38.76
CA THR A 519 -46.43 8.78 -38.12
C THR A 519 -46.66 7.34 -37.67
N LYS A 520 -45.96 6.37 -38.27
CA LYS A 520 -45.94 4.97 -37.88
C LYS A 520 -44.58 4.60 -37.28
N PRO A 521 -44.49 4.17 -36.01
CA PRO A 521 -43.22 3.83 -35.40
C PRO A 521 -42.62 2.57 -36.03
N GLY A 522 -41.38 2.71 -36.52
CA GLY A 522 -40.55 1.57 -36.93
C GLY A 522 -39.82 0.95 -35.75
N HIS A 523 -38.99 -0.05 -36.05
CA HIS A 523 -38.05 -0.63 -35.08
C HIS A 523 -36.65 -0.74 -35.69
N ILE A 524 -35.62 -1.00 -34.88
CA ILE A 524 -34.23 -0.99 -35.36
C ILE A 524 -33.95 -2.01 -36.50
N GLY A 525 -34.69 -3.11 -36.56
CA GLY A 525 -34.62 -4.09 -37.65
C GLY A 525 -35.07 -3.56 -39.03
N ASP A 526 -35.83 -2.47 -39.07
CA ASP A 526 -36.32 -1.87 -40.31
C ASP A 526 -35.26 -1.00 -40.97
N LEU A 527 -34.27 -0.50 -40.21
CA LEU A 527 -33.15 0.28 -40.75
C LEU A 527 -32.42 -0.48 -41.86
N ARG A 528 -32.23 -1.79 -41.68
CA ARG A 528 -31.60 -2.66 -42.68
C ARG A 528 -32.40 -2.68 -43.98
N LYS A 529 -33.71 -2.92 -43.89
CA LYS A 529 -34.61 -2.94 -45.06
C LYS A 529 -34.65 -1.57 -45.73
N PHE A 530 -34.70 -0.50 -44.95
CA PHE A 530 -34.73 0.87 -45.43
C PHE A 530 -33.47 1.27 -46.22
N LEU A 531 -32.30 0.81 -45.78
CA LEU A 531 -31.04 1.07 -46.50
C LEU A 531 -30.91 0.25 -47.79
N ILE A 532 -31.36 -1.01 -47.79
CA ILE A 532 -31.16 -1.95 -48.90
C ILE A 532 -32.29 -1.89 -49.94
N GLU A 533 -33.55 -1.75 -49.52
CA GLU A 533 -34.74 -1.95 -50.35
C GLU A 533 -35.39 -0.60 -50.73
N PRO A 534 -35.27 -0.13 -51.99
CA PRO A 534 -35.83 1.15 -52.40
C PRO A 534 -37.36 1.24 -52.25
N ALA A 535 -38.08 0.14 -52.46
CA ALA A 535 -39.55 0.10 -52.33
C ALA A 535 -40.01 0.30 -50.87
N PHE A 536 -39.33 -0.35 -49.93
CA PHE A 536 -39.61 -0.19 -48.49
C PHE A 536 -39.27 1.23 -48.03
N ARG A 537 -38.14 1.79 -48.50
CA ARG A 537 -37.76 3.18 -48.25
C ARG A 537 -38.80 4.16 -48.75
N ALA A 538 -39.27 4.03 -50.00
CA ALA A 538 -40.30 4.90 -50.56
C ALA A 538 -41.61 4.86 -49.75
N THR A 539 -42.02 3.67 -49.31
CA THR A 539 -43.22 3.48 -48.47
C THR A 539 -43.07 4.15 -47.11
N THR A 540 -41.89 4.02 -46.48
CA THR A 540 -41.58 4.64 -45.20
C THR A 540 -41.59 6.16 -45.30
N LEU A 541 -40.95 6.73 -46.34
CA LEU A 541 -40.86 8.17 -46.57
C LEU A 541 -42.22 8.82 -46.86
N HIS A 542 -43.20 8.09 -47.40
CA HIS A 542 -44.56 8.63 -47.61
C HIS A 542 -45.28 9.02 -46.30
N THR A 543 -44.80 8.50 -45.18
CA THR A 543 -45.38 8.71 -43.84
C THR A 543 -44.46 9.53 -42.91
N CYS A 544 -43.34 10.02 -43.44
CA CYS A 544 -42.40 10.92 -42.77
C CYS A 544 -42.92 12.36 -42.81
N THR A 545 -42.92 13.04 -41.67
CA THR A 545 -43.46 14.41 -41.56
C THR A 545 -42.45 15.49 -41.92
N ASP A 546 -41.16 15.17 -41.96
CA ASP A 546 -40.06 16.10 -42.25
C ASP A 546 -39.73 16.11 -43.75
N GLU A 547 -39.93 17.26 -44.40
CA GLU A 547 -39.70 17.45 -45.84
C GLU A 547 -38.21 17.43 -46.23
N GLU A 548 -37.31 17.88 -45.35
CA GLU A 548 -35.86 17.90 -45.60
C GLU A 548 -35.28 16.48 -45.61
N LEU A 549 -35.75 15.62 -44.70
CA LEU A 549 -35.40 14.19 -44.73
C LEU A 549 -35.88 13.52 -46.02
N VAL A 550 -37.09 13.84 -46.46
CA VAL A 550 -37.64 13.34 -47.74
C VAL A 550 -36.81 13.84 -48.92
N TYR A 551 -36.38 15.11 -48.91
CA TYR A 551 -35.50 15.68 -49.94
C TYR A 551 -34.15 14.97 -49.97
N TYR A 552 -33.48 14.81 -48.82
CA TYR A 552 -32.20 14.11 -48.69
C TYR A 552 -32.27 12.72 -49.33
N TRP A 553 -33.27 11.91 -48.98
CA TRP A 553 -33.38 10.53 -49.48
C TRP A 553 -33.73 10.43 -50.97
N HIS A 554 -34.42 11.43 -51.54
CA HIS A 554 -34.77 11.44 -52.96
C HIS A 554 -33.69 12.07 -53.85
N LYS A 555 -32.93 13.05 -53.36
CA LYS A 555 -32.04 13.88 -54.17
C LYS A 555 -30.57 13.72 -53.82
N GLU A 556 -30.22 13.65 -52.53
CA GLU A 556 -28.83 13.61 -52.08
C GLU A 556 -28.29 12.18 -51.95
N TYR A 557 -29.03 11.29 -51.27
CA TYR A 557 -28.62 9.90 -51.06
C TYR A 557 -28.26 9.15 -52.36
N PRO A 558 -29.01 9.29 -53.49
CA PRO A 558 -28.64 8.66 -54.75
C PRO A 558 -27.31 9.12 -55.35
N LEU A 559 -26.81 10.31 -54.96
CA LEU A 559 -25.51 10.84 -55.40
C LEU A 559 -24.34 10.24 -54.60
N LEU A 560 -24.63 9.61 -53.45
CA LEU A 560 -23.63 8.93 -52.63
C LEU A 560 -23.24 7.58 -53.26
N LYS A 561 -21.95 7.23 -53.21
CA LYS A 561 -21.45 5.95 -53.73
C LYS A 561 -21.97 4.79 -52.86
N THR A 562 -22.63 3.79 -53.47
CA THR A 562 -23.26 2.63 -52.79
C THR A 562 -22.30 1.72 -52.02
N SER A 563 -20.99 1.78 -52.28
CA SER A 563 -19.97 1.06 -51.52
C SER A 563 -19.79 1.57 -50.07
N SER A 564 -20.46 2.66 -49.70
CA SER A 564 -20.30 3.31 -48.40
C SER A 564 -21.06 2.63 -47.26
N ILE A 565 -22.27 2.07 -47.46
CA ILE A 565 -23.15 1.61 -46.37
C ILE A 565 -22.80 0.25 -45.75
N GLY A 566 -21.79 -0.45 -46.29
CA GLY A 566 -21.48 -1.84 -45.93
C GLY A 566 -21.14 -2.05 -44.44
N SER A 567 -20.47 -1.10 -43.79
CA SER A 567 -20.11 -1.25 -42.37
C SER A 567 -21.31 -1.03 -41.44
N ILE A 568 -22.24 -0.13 -41.78
CA ILE A 568 -23.52 0.02 -41.08
C ILE A 568 -24.30 -1.30 -41.14
N LEU A 569 -24.44 -1.88 -42.34
CA LEU A 569 -25.16 -3.14 -42.54
C LEU A 569 -24.49 -4.29 -41.78
N THR A 570 -23.16 -4.37 -41.81
CA THR A 570 -22.40 -5.39 -41.06
C THR A 570 -22.66 -5.26 -39.56
N ARG A 571 -22.69 -4.02 -39.03
CA ARG A 571 -22.95 -3.79 -37.60
C ARG A 571 -24.39 -4.11 -37.22
N LEU A 572 -25.38 -3.66 -38.01
CA LEU A 572 -26.79 -4.01 -37.83
C LEU A 572 -27.00 -5.53 -37.86
N ASP A 573 -26.41 -6.23 -38.83
CA ASP A 573 -26.48 -7.68 -38.92
C ASP A 573 -25.82 -8.35 -37.70
N SER A 574 -24.67 -7.86 -37.23
CA SER A 574 -24.02 -8.41 -36.03
C SER A 574 -24.86 -8.22 -34.76
N PHE A 575 -25.49 -7.06 -34.60
CA PHE A 575 -26.35 -6.76 -33.45
C PHE A 575 -27.66 -7.55 -33.48
N LEU A 576 -28.27 -7.71 -34.67
CA LEU A 576 -29.55 -8.40 -34.86
C LEU A 576 -29.41 -9.89 -35.10
N ARG A 577 -28.20 -10.44 -35.22
CA ARG A 577 -27.96 -11.87 -35.43
C ARG A 577 -28.50 -12.73 -34.28
N PRO A 578 -28.21 -12.43 -32.99
CA PRO A 578 -28.78 -13.19 -31.88
C PRO A 578 -30.31 -13.12 -31.90
N LYS A 579 -30.96 -14.29 -31.85
CA LYS A 579 -32.44 -14.37 -31.88
C LYS A 579 -33.07 -13.66 -30.69
N SER A 580 -32.45 -13.74 -29.51
CA SER A 580 -32.93 -13.08 -28.29
C SER A 580 -32.93 -11.57 -28.43
N ILE A 581 -31.81 -10.97 -28.85
CA ILE A 581 -31.72 -9.52 -29.09
C ILE A 581 -32.75 -9.09 -30.12
N ARG A 582 -32.81 -9.79 -31.26
CA ARG A 582 -33.78 -9.48 -32.32
C ARG A 582 -35.23 -9.56 -31.84
N ALA A 583 -35.56 -10.54 -31.00
CA ALA A 583 -36.89 -10.66 -30.42
C ALA A 583 -37.24 -9.51 -29.47
N MET A 584 -36.25 -8.85 -28.85
CA MET A 584 -36.46 -7.69 -27.97
C MET A 584 -36.57 -6.37 -28.74
N VAL A 585 -35.60 -6.09 -29.64
CA VAL A 585 -35.45 -4.75 -30.26
C VAL A 585 -36.23 -4.57 -31.57
N CYS A 586 -36.72 -5.64 -32.18
CA CYS A 586 -37.56 -5.58 -33.38
C CYS A 586 -39.06 -5.67 -33.05
N GLN A 587 -39.46 -5.25 -31.86
CA GLN A 587 -40.87 -5.10 -31.51
C GLN A 587 -41.34 -3.67 -31.81
N HIS A 588 -42.58 -3.49 -32.25
CA HIS A 588 -43.15 -2.15 -32.49
C HIS A 588 -43.51 -1.42 -31.19
N GLN A 589 -43.83 -2.18 -30.14
CA GLN A 589 -44.02 -1.67 -28.77
C GLN A 589 -42.83 -2.05 -27.91
N GLY A 590 -42.59 -1.29 -26.84
CA GLY A 590 -41.54 -1.59 -25.87
C GLY A 590 -41.80 -0.89 -24.54
N LEU A 591 -40.84 -1.04 -23.61
CA LEU A 591 -40.91 -0.41 -22.30
C LEU A 591 -40.95 1.13 -22.38
N ASP A 592 -41.86 1.72 -21.60
CA ASP A 592 -41.90 3.16 -21.37
C ASP A 592 -41.04 3.53 -20.15
N PHE A 593 -39.83 4.00 -20.40
CA PHE A 593 -38.90 4.42 -19.34
C PHE A 593 -39.38 5.65 -18.57
N HIS A 594 -40.28 6.48 -19.11
CA HIS A 594 -40.87 7.60 -18.39
C HIS A 594 -41.83 7.11 -17.31
N GLU A 595 -42.69 6.14 -17.63
CA GLU A 595 -43.58 5.49 -16.65
C GLU A 595 -42.79 4.73 -15.59
N LEU A 596 -41.77 3.95 -16.01
CA LEU A 596 -40.94 3.18 -15.07
C LEU A 596 -40.21 4.10 -14.07
N MET A 597 -39.65 5.22 -14.55
CA MET A 597 -38.91 6.14 -13.69
C MET A 597 -39.85 6.88 -12.73
N ASN A 598 -40.99 7.38 -13.21
CA ASN A 598 -41.96 8.14 -12.40
C ASN A 598 -42.73 7.25 -11.43
N GLY A 599 -42.94 5.98 -11.77
CA GLY A 599 -43.55 4.98 -10.91
C GLY A 599 -42.59 4.34 -9.90
N SER A 600 -41.36 4.85 -9.75
CA SER A 600 -40.33 4.32 -8.85
C SER A 600 -40.09 2.81 -8.99
N LYS A 601 -40.13 2.30 -10.24
CA LYS A 601 -39.92 0.88 -10.55
C LYS A 601 -38.46 0.46 -10.37
N ILE A 602 -38.24 -0.85 -10.25
CA ILE A 602 -36.93 -1.48 -10.10
C ILE A 602 -36.58 -2.12 -11.44
N VAL A 603 -35.68 -1.51 -12.20
CA VAL A 603 -35.30 -1.98 -13.54
C VAL A 603 -33.98 -2.75 -13.43
N LEU A 604 -34.00 -4.06 -13.62
CA LEU A 604 -32.83 -4.92 -13.55
C LEU A 604 -32.43 -5.36 -14.96
N VAL A 605 -31.24 -4.95 -15.40
CA VAL A 605 -30.75 -5.19 -16.75
C VAL A 605 -29.61 -6.20 -16.75
N LYS A 606 -29.96 -7.48 -16.90
CA LYS A 606 -29.02 -8.60 -16.91
C LYS A 606 -28.54 -8.86 -18.34
N LEU A 607 -27.39 -8.30 -18.71
CA LEU A 607 -26.96 -8.29 -20.12
C LEU A 607 -26.29 -9.59 -20.59
N ALA A 608 -26.06 -10.57 -19.71
CA ALA A 608 -25.60 -11.93 -20.04
C ALA A 608 -24.48 -11.97 -21.11
N GLN A 609 -23.39 -11.21 -20.90
CA GLN A 609 -22.35 -10.95 -21.90
C GLN A 609 -21.83 -12.22 -22.61
N GLY A 610 -21.69 -13.33 -21.88
CA GLY A 610 -21.22 -14.61 -22.42
C GLY A 610 -22.14 -15.25 -23.46
N LEU A 611 -23.45 -14.96 -23.45
CA LEU A 611 -24.44 -15.57 -24.34
C LEU A 611 -24.71 -14.73 -25.60
N ILE A 612 -24.81 -13.41 -25.45
CA ILE A 612 -25.15 -12.51 -26.57
C ILE A 612 -23.94 -11.82 -27.21
N GLY A 613 -22.75 -11.98 -26.60
CA GLY A 613 -21.49 -11.39 -27.03
C GLY A 613 -21.24 -10.01 -26.42
N GLY A 614 -19.96 -9.71 -26.13
CA GLY A 614 -19.46 -8.46 -25.53
C GLY A 614 -20.07 -7.21 -26.14
N ASP A 615 -19.76 -6.95 -27.41
CA ASP A 615 -20.18 -5.73 -28.10
C ASP A 615 -21.69 -5.55 -28.19
N ASN A 616 -22.46 -6.65 -28.18
CA ASN A 616 -23.93 -6.58 -28.25
C ASN A 616 -24.54 -6.30 -26.87
N SER A 617 -23.97 -6.89 -25.82
CA SER A 617 -24.31 -6.60 -24.43
C SER A 617 -24.07 -5.13 -24.08
N TYR A 618 -22.88 -4.61 -24.40
CA TYR A 618 -22.55 -3.21 -24.15
C TYR A 618 -23.41 -2.24 -24.96
N LEU A 619 -23.66 -2.56 -26.24
CA LEU A 619 -24.56 -1.77 -27.07
C LEU A 619 -25.98 -1.74 -26.47
N LEU A 620 -26.54 -2.89 -26.08
CA LEU A 620 -27.88 -2.96 -25.48
C LEU A 620 -27.97 -2.14 -24.18
N GLY A 621 -26.98 -2.27 -23.29
CA GLY A 621 -26.95 -1.50 -22.05
C GLY A 621 -26.84 0.01 -22.30
N ALA A 622 -26.00 0.43 -23.24
CA ALA A 622 -25.84 1.84 -23.56
C ALA A 622 -27.13 2.45 -24.15
N LEU A 623 -27.90 1.68 -24.92
CA LEU A 623 -29.21 2.10 -25.43
C LEU A 623 -30.22 2.30 -24.30
N ILE A 624 -30.18 1.45 -23.26
CA ILE A 624 -31.01 1.60 -22.06
C ILE A 624 -30.60 2.86 -21.27
N VAL A 625 -29.29 3.13 -21.15
CA VAL A 625 -28.80 4.37 -20.53
C VAL A 625 -29.30 5.61 -21.28
N SER A 626 -29.25 5.61 -22.62
CA SER A 626 -29.84 6.68 -23.43
C SER A 626 -31.34 6.83 -23.19
N LYS A 627 -32.11 5.73 -23.07
CA LYS A 627 -33.55 5.80 -22.77
C LYS A 627 -33.84 6.37 -21.38
N LEU A 628 -33.06 6.01 -20.37
CA LEU A 628 -33.16 6.60 -19.03
C LEU A 628 -32.86 8.10 -19.06
N GLN A 629 -31.87 8.52 -19.83
CA GLN A 629 -31.59 9.94 -20.01
C GLN A 629 -32.78 10.70 -20.60
N GLN A 630 -33.38 10.16 -21.65
CA GLN A 630 -34.55 10.76 -22.29
C GLN A 630 -35.72 10.90 -21.31
N ALA A 631 -36.01 9.84 -20.56
CA ALA A 631 -37.01 9.85 -19.50
C ALA A 631 -36.72 10.90 -18.43
N ALA A 632 -35.44 11.07 -18.04
CA ALA A 632 -35.05 12.12 -17.10
C ALA A 632 -35.24 13.53 -17.69
N LEU A 633 -34.84 13.79 -18.94
CA LEU A 633 -35.02 15.09 -19.59
C LEU A 633 -36.51 15.47 -19.72
N ALA A 634 -37.38 14.51 -20.01
CA ALA A 634 -38.83 14.72 -20.09
C ALA A 634 -39.42 15.27 -18.77
N ARG A 635 -38.80 14.95 -17.62
CA ARG A 635 -39.19 15.49 -16.29
C ARG A 635 -38.95 16.98 -16.13
N GLN A 636 -38.35 17.66 -17.11
CA GLN A 636 -38.30 19.12 -17.14
C GLN A 636 -39.70 19.75 -17.06
N GLN A 637 -40.71 19.06 -17.59
CA GLN A 637 -42.11 19.49 -17.56
C GLN A 637 -42.74 19.36 -16.16
N LEU A 638 -42.16 18.56 -15.26
CA LEU A 638 -42.61 18.40 -13.89
C LEU A 638 -42.04 19.50 -12.99
N THR A 639 -42.76 19.87 -11.92
CA THR A 639 -42.21 20.75 -10.88
C THR A 639 -41.11 20.03 -10.09
N ALA A 640 -40.18 20.77 -9.49
CA ALA A 640 -39.08 20.17 -8.73
C ALA A 640 -39.55 19.23 -7.60
N ALA A 641 -40.67 19.55 -6.94
CA ALA A 641 -41.25 18.74 -5.86
C ALA A 641 -41.93 17.46 -6.35
N ALA A 642 -42.39 17.43 -7.61
CA ALA A 642 -43.04 16.26 -8.21
C ALA A 642 -42.03 15.25 -8.80
N ARG A 643 -40.73 15.59 -8.83
CA ARG A 643 -39.67 14.73 -9.38
C ARG A 643 -39.22 13.74 -8.30
N THR A 644 -39.58 12.47 -8.46
CA THR A 644 -39.10 11.40 -7.59
C THR A 644 -37.62 11.09 -7.91
N PRO A 645 -36.76 10.95 -6.88
CA PRO A 645 -35.38 10.49 -7.07
C PRO A 645 -35.35 9.12 -7.75
N PHE A 646 -34.47 8.97 -8.73
CA PHE A 646 -34.22 7.71 -9.42
C PHE A 646 -32.72 7.51 -9.59
N PHE A 647 -32.22 6.31 -9.28
CA PHE A 647 -30.79 6.03 -9.26
C PHE A 647 -30.41 4.98 -10.29
N CYS A 648 -29.45 5.31 -11.15
CA CYS A 648 -28.93 4.39 -12.16
C CYS A 648 -27.56 3.87 -11.73
N TYR A 649 -27.50 2.59 -11.38
CA TYR A 649 -26.31 1.84 -11.04
C TYR A 649 -25.75 1.22 -12.30
N ILE A 650 -24.53 1.63 -12.65
CA ILE A 650 -23.85 1.18 -13.86
C ILE A 650 -22.56 0.49 -13.43
N ASP A 651 -22.62 -0.84 -13.32
CA ASP A 651 -21.40 -1.63 -13.15
C ASP A 651 -20.59 -1.61 -14.45
N GLU A 652 -19.27 -1.63 -14.34
CA GLU A 652 -18.36 -1.45 -15.48
C GLU A 652 -18.75 -0.28 -16.42
N PHE A 653 -18.96 0.90 -15.82
CA PHE A 653 -19.41 2.15 -16.45
C PHE A 653 -18.76 2.48 -17.80
N HIS A 654 -17.47 2.15 -17.96
CA HIS A 654 -16.70 2.43 -19.18
C HIS A 654 -17.25 1.72 -20.43
N HIS A 655 -18.01 0.63 -20.28
CA HIS A 655 -18.68 -0.05 -21.39
C HIS A 655 -19.89 0.71 -21.92
N PHE A 656 -20.58 1.48 -21.07
CA PHE A 656 -21.87 2.09 -21.38
C PHE A 656 -21.79 3.58 -21.72
N ILE A 657 -20.58 4.07 -22.02
CA ILE A 657 -20.35 5.47 -22.36
C ILE A 657 -21.07 5.88 -23.67
N THR A 658 -21.89 6.93 -23.58
CA THR A 658 -22.51 7.66 -24.70
C THR A 658 -22.15 9.14 -24.64
N PRO A 659 -22.12 9.88 -25.77
CA PRO A 659 -21.85 11.33 -25.77
C PRO A 659 -22.75 12.12 -24.83
N SER A 660 -24.01 11.69 -24.72
CA SER A 660 -25.03 12.38 -23.94
C SER A 660 -24.88 12.23 -22.42
N LEU A 661 -24.03 11.31 -21.93
CA LEU A 661 -23.70 11.18 -20.49
C LEU A 661 -23.07 12.45 -19.91
N ASN A 662 -22.33 13.24 -20.70
CA ASN A 662 -21.76 14.51 -20.24
C ASN A 662 -22.85 15.48 -19.75
N THR A 663 -23.98 15.51 -20.44
CA THR A 663 -25.15 16.30 -20.03
C THR A 663 -25.78 15.75 -18.76
N ILE A 664 -25.74 14.42 -18.55
CA ILE A 664 -26.25 13.79 -17.32
C ILE A 664 -25.36 14.18 -16.14
N LEU A 665 -24.06 13.95 -16.24
CA LEU A 665 -23.11 14.21 -15.16
C LEU A 665 -23.07 15.69 -14.75
N SER A 666 -23.24 16.61 -15.69
CA SER A 666 -23.23 18.05 -15.40
C SER A 666 -24.59 18.61 -14.95
N GLY A 667 -25.71 17.99 -15.32
CA GLY A 667 -27.04 18.64 -15.25
C GLY A 667 -28.19 17.80 -14.72
N ALA A 668 -28.10 16.46 -14.71
CA ALA A 668 -29.25 15.60 -14.45
C ALA A 668 -29.75 15.58 -13.01
N ARG A 669 -28.97 16.09 -12.06
CA ARG A 669 -29.44 16.34 -10.68
C ARG A 669 -30.75 17.14 -10.65
N LYS A 670 -30.95 18.05 -11.62
CA LYS A 670 -32.17 18.88 -11.72
C LYS A 670 -33.39 18.03 -12.07
N TYR A 671 -33.21 16.88 -12.72
CA TYR A 671 -34.26 15.98 -13.15
C TYR A 671 -34.52 14.82 -12.18
N GLY A 672 -33.85 14.83 -11.01
CA GLY A 672 -33.98 13.76 -10.02
C GLY A 672 -33.29 12.46 -10.39
N LEU A 673 -32.33 12.49 -11.34
CA LEU A 673 -31.56 11.31 -11.73
C LEU A 673 -30.15 11.38 -11.12
N GLY A 674 -29.79 10.39 -10.31
CA GLY A 674 -28.44 10.15 -9.81
C GLY A 674 -27.76 8.98 -10.52
N LEU A 675 -26.45 9.08 -10.74
CA LEU A 675 -25.67 8.00 -11.36
C LEU A 675 -24.71 7.42 -10.33
N ILE A 676 -24.59 6.10 -10.29
CA ILE A 676 -23.59 5.38 -9.51
C ILE A 676 -22.70 4.67 -10.53
N CYS A 677 -21.57 5.31 -10.83
CA CYS A 677 -20.63 4.88 -11.87
C CYS A 677 -19.52 4.05 -11.25
N VAL A 678 -19.44 2.77 -11.61
CA VAL A 678 -18.43 1.85 -11.08
C VAL A 678 -17.48 1.41 -12.18
N HIS A 679 -16.18 1.49 -11.94
CA HIS A 679 -15.18 0.94 -12.85
C HIS A 679 -13.88 0.60 -12.13
N GLN A 680 -12.98 -0.11 -12.81
CA GLN A 680 -11.74 -0.59 -12.19
C GLN A 680 -10.58 0.37 -12.35
N ASP A 681 -10.49 1.04 -13.50
CA ASP A 681 -9.31 1.76 -13.96
C ASP A 681 -9.73 3.07 -14.63
N MET A 682 -9.09 4.19 -14.26
CA MET A 682 -9.38 5.51 -14.84
C MET A 682 -8.80 5.68 -16.25
N GLN A 683 -7.66 5.05 -16.56
CA GLN A 683 -7.08 5.05 -17.90
C GLN A 683 -8.01 4.39 -18.91
N GLN A 684 -8.68 3.29 -18.54
CA GLN A 684 -9.66 2.66 -19.43
C GLN A 684 -10.79 3.63 -19.79
N LEU A 685 -11.30 4.38 -18.81
CA LEU A 685 -12.30 5.41 -19.04
C LEU A 685 -11.79 6.51 -19.98
N GLN A 686 -10.57 7.00 -19.75
CA GLN A 686 -9.96 8.05 -20.60
C GLN A 686 -9.68 7.62 -22.03
N ARG A 687 -9.32 6.35 -22.25
CA ARG A 687 -9.10 5.81 -23.60
C ARG A 687 -10.39 5.76 -24.41
N VAL A 688 -11.52 5.56 -23.73
CA VAL A 688 -12.84 5.58 -24.37
C VAL A 688 -13.29 7.01 -24.62
N ASP A 689 -13.28 7.86 -23.59
CA ASP A 689 -13.71 9.25 -23.68
C ASP A 689 -13.07 10.10 -22.56
N SER A 690 -12.16 10.99 -22.94
CA SER A 690 -11.44 11.87 -22.00
C SER A 690 -12.34 12.93 -21.36
N ASP A 691 -13.36 13.39 -22.09
CA ASP A 691 -14.25 14.45 -21.63
C ASP A 691 -15.20 13.90 -20.57
N ILE A 692 -15.73 12.70 -20.77
CA ILE A 692 -16.56 12.00 -19.80
C ILE A 692 -15.76 11.61 -18.56
N ALA A 693 -14.51 11.16 -18.71
CA ALA A 693 -13.64 10.91 -17.58
C ALA A 693 -13.41 12.17 -16.73
N SER A 694 -13.20 13.31 -17.37
CA SER A 694 -13.01 14.61 -16.71
C SER A 694 -14.32 15.12 -16.07
N SER A 695 -15.46 14.91 -16.74
CA SER A 695 -16.78 15.25 -16.24
C SER A 695 -17.17 14.42 -15.02
N LEU A 696 -16.90 13.11 -15.02
CA LEU A 696 -17.11 12.24 -13.86
C LEU A 696 -16.25 12.70 -12.67
N MET A 697 -14.98 13.04 -12.93
CA MET A 697 -14.06 13.50 -11.89
C MET A 697 -14.48 14.82 -11.25
N SER A 698 -15.06 15.74 -12.03
CA SER A 698 -15.45 17.07 -11.57
C SER A 698 -16.87 17.13 -10.97
N ASN A 699 -17.80 16.33 -11.49
CA ASN A 699 -19.21 16.41 -11.11
C ASN A 699 -19.66 15.35 -10.10
N ALA A 700 -18.95 14.24 -9.95
CA ALA A 700 -19.28 13.25 -8.92
C ALA A 700 -19.00 13.84 -7.53
N GLY A 701 -20.08 14.13 -6.80
CA GLY A 701 -20.04 14.69 -5.46
C GLY A 701 -19.48 13.71 -4.44
N THR A 702 -19.69 12.40 -4.63
CA THR A 702 -19.14 11.37 -3.76
C THR A 702 -18.17 10.49 -4.53
N ARG A 703 -16.99 10.25 -3.98
CA ARG A 703 -15.99 9.34 -4.54
C ARG A 703 -15.61 8.30 -3.50
N ILE A 704 -15.63 7.02 -3.89
CA ILE A 704 -15.26 5.89 -3.04
C ILE A 704 -14.19 5.09 -3.77
N CYS A 705 -12.99 5.09 -3.21
CA CYS A 705 -11.83 4.42 -3.76
C CYS A 705 -11.54 3.18 -2.93
N PHE A 706 -11.73 1.99 -3.52
CA PHE A 706 -11.11 0.77 -3.02
C PHE A 706 -9.64 0.72 -3.45
N ARG A 707 -8.95 -0.39 -3.20
CA ARG A 707 -7.54 -0.54 -3.58
C ARG A 707 -7.28 -0.17 -5.04
N LEU A 708 -6.34 0.75 -5.25
CA LEU A 708 -5.95 1.29 -6.57
C LEU A 708 -4.54 0.86 -6.97
N GLY A 709 -4.30 0.83 -8.29
CA GLY A 709 -2.95 0.69 -8.85
C GLY A 709 -2.17 2.02 -8.82
N ASP A 710 -0.87 1.97 -9.12
CA ASP A 710 0.05 3.11 -8.97
C ASP A 710 -0.38 4.40 -9.65
N THR A 711 -0.83 4.30 -10.91
CA THR A 711 -1.20 5.50 -11.68
C THR A 711 -2.49 6.12 -11.17
N ASP A 712 -3.49 5.29 -10.86
CA ASP A 712 -4.78 5.75 -10.36
C ASP A 712 -4.67 6.30 -8.94
N ALA A 713 -3.86 5.67 -8.08
CA ALA A 713 -3.59 6.16 -6.73
C ALA A 713 -2.96 7.55 -6.73
N LYS A 714 -1.93 7.77 -7.56
CA LYS A 714 -1.27 9.08 -7.71
C LYS A 714 -2.19 10.17 -8.23
N ARG A 715 -3.14 9.80 -9.10
CA ARG A 715 -4.11 10.75 -9.63
C ARG A 715 -5.22 11.03 -8.62
N MET A 716 -5.72 10.00 -7.95
CA MET A 716 -6.81 10.15 -7.00
C MET A 716 -6.38 10.99 -5.81
N GLN A 717 -5.15 10.82 -5.29
CA GLN A 717 -4.67 11.57 -4.12
C GLN A 717 -4.80 13.10 -4.28
N GLU A 718 -4.70 13.65 -5.49
CA GLU A 718 -4.83 15.09 -5.74
C GLU A 718 -6.21 15.64 -5.34
N GLY A 719 -7.21 14.75 -5.26
CA GLY A 719 -8.56 15.05 -4.80
C GLY A 719 -8.81 14.83 -3.32
N PHE A 720 -7.83 14.39 -2.52
CA PHE A 720 -7.97 14.04 -1.10
C PHE A 720 -6.96 14.85 -0.28
N SER A 721 -7.32 15.20 0.95
CA SER A 721 -6.50 16.04 1.83
C SER A 721 -5.73 15.23 2.88
N GLY A 722 -6.31 14.12 3.34
CA GLY A 722 -5.80 13.30 4.44
C GLY A 722 -5.14 12.01 3.99
N PHE A 723 -5.13 11.71 2.69
CA PHE A 723 -4.65 10.45 2.15
C PHE A 723 -3.72 10.67 0.96
N ASN A 724 -2.63 9.92 0.92
CA ASN A 724 -1.66 9.90 -0.17
C ASN A 724 -1.85 8.66 -1.07
N ALA A 725 -1.11 8.58 -2.18
CA ALA A 725 -1.18 7.46 -3.12
C ALA A 725 -0.99 6.08 -2.45
N GLU A 726 -0.09 5.99 -1.48
CA GLU A 726 0.21 4.73 -0.81
C GLU A 726 -0.94 4.22 0.07
N ASP A 727 -1.73 5.12 0.65
CA ASP A 727 -2.93 4.75 1.41
C ASP A 727 -3.95 4.02 0.51
N PHE A 728 -4.15 4.50 -0.73
CA PHE A 728 -5.05 3.83 -1.69
C PHE A 728 -4.51 2.47 -2.17
N GLN A 729 -3.19 2.26 -2.15
CA GLN A 729 -2.57 1.02 -2.61
C GLN A 729 -2.62 -0.10 -1.58
N ASN A 730 -2.63 0.26 -0.30
CA ASN A 730 -2.56 -0.69 0.82
C ASN A 730 -3.93 -1.05 1.42
N LEU A 731 -5.03 -0.67 0.78
CA LEU A 731 -6.37 -1.01 1.25
C LEU A 731 -6.64 -2.52 1.19
N ASN A 732 -7.14 -3.07 2.28
CA ASN A 732 -7.60 -4.45 2.37
C ASN A 732 -8.96 -4.65 1.68
N ILE A 733 -9.37 -5.91 1.48
CA ILE A 733 -10.69 -6.25 0.93
C ILE A 733 -11.77 -5.69 1.85
N GLY A 734 -12.76 -4.99 1.28
CA GLY A 734 -13.84 -4.34 2.02
C GLY A 734 -13.46 -2.97 2.61
N ALA A 735 -12.18 -2.59 2.59
CA ALA A 735 -11.72 -1.27 2.97
C ALA A 735 -11.68 -0.32 1.76
N ALA A 736 -12.09 0.92 1.98
CA ALA A 736 -12.12 1.99 1.01
C ALA A 736 -11.69 3.32 1.66
N ILE A 737 -11.34 4.29 0.82
CA ILE A 737 -11.21 5.70 1.19
C ILE A 737 -12.32 6.44 0.46
N ALA A 738 -13.15 7.14 1.21
CA ALA A 738 -14.27 7.89 0.68
C ALA A 738 -14.02 9.39 0.82
N ARG A 739 -14.62 10.16 -0.10
CA ARG A 739 -14.70 11.61 -0.07
C ARG A 739 -16.12 12.04 -0.41
N VAL A 740 -16.68 12.96 0.38
CA VAL A 740 -18.02 13.51 0.15
C VAL A 740 -17.97 15.03 -0.04
N ASN A 741 -18.29 15.50 -1.23
CA ASN A 741 -18.26 16.87 -1.75
C ASN A 741 -16.85 17.51 -1.79
N THR A 742 -16.27 17.82 -0.64
CA THR A 742 -15.04 18.63 -0.53
C THR A 742 -13.81 17.75 -0.25
N ALA A 743 -12.60 18.24 -0.54
CA ALA A 743 -11.38 17.45 -0.41
C ALA A 743 -11.00 17.14 1.06
N ASP A 744 -11.45 17.98 1.99
CA ASP A 744 -11.28 17.85 3.44
C ASP A 744 -12.27 16.90 4.10
N ALA A 745 -13.35 16.55 3.39
CA ALA A 745 -14.37 15.60 3.83
C ALA A 745 -14.04 14.17 3.36
N ASP A 746 -12.78 13.77 3.52
CA ASP A 746 -12.27 12.43 3.25
C ASP A 746 -12.05 11.61 4.52
N PHE A 747 -12.25 10.29 4.40
CA PHE A 747 -12.17 9.35 5.53
C PHE A 747 -11.97 7.91 5.04
N ASN A 748 -11.44 7.06 5.92
CA ASN A 748 -11.38 5.61 5.71
C ASN A 748 -12.75 4.98 5.98
N LEU A 749 -13.13 3.98 5.21
CA LEU A 749 -14.44 3.36 5.24
C LEU A 749 -14.30 1.85 5.12
N SER A 750 -15.03 1.12 5.97
CA SER A 750 -15.19 -0.33 5.88
C SER A 750 -16.61 -0.64 5.44
N VAL A 751 -16.76 -1.29 4.29
CA VAL A 751 -18.06 -1.66 3.74
C VAL A 751 -18.63 -2.83 4.52
N ILE A 752 -19.88 -2.72 4.95
CA ILE A 752 -20.60 -3.79 5.65
C ILE A 752 -21.40 -4.59 4.63
N PRO A 753 -21.23 -5.92 4.56
CA PRO A 753 -22.09 -6.78 3.76
C PRO A 753 -23.53 -6.71 4.25
N THR A 754 -24.48 -6.61 3.33
CA THR A 754 -25.91 -6.68 3.65
C THR A 754 -26.25 -8.09 4.11
N ALA A 755 -26.96 -8.21 5.24
CA ALA A 755 -27.48 -9.49 5.68
C ALA A 755 -28.47 -10.04 4.64
N PRO A 756 -28.42 -11.34 4.31
CA PRO A 756 -29.40 -11.93 3.40
C PRO A 756 -30.81 -11.82 3.98
N HIS A 757 -31.79 -11.48 3.14
CA HIS A 757 -33.20 -11.64 3.51
C HIS A 757 -33.50 -13.12 3.78
N HIS A 758 -34.33 -13.39 4.79
CA HIS A 758 -34.59 -14.76 5.26
C HIS A 758 -35.36 -15.63 4.25
N GLU A 759 -36.05 -15.03 3.27
CA GLU A 759 -36.81 -15.72 2.24
C GLU A 759 -36.45 -15.20 0.83
N ASP A 760 -36.24 -16.12 -0.11
CA ASP A 760 -35.88 -15.85 -1.50
C ASP A 760 -37.12 -15.90 -2.40
N TYR A 761 -37.56 -14.73 -2.88
CA TYR A 761 -38.70 -14.57 -3.79
C TYR A 761 -38.28 -14.48 -5.27
N GLY A 762 -37.04 -14.79 -5.62
CA GLY A 762 -36.50 -14.58 -6.97
C GLY A 762 -37.34 -15.22 -8.09
N THR A 763 -37.86 -16.42 -7.85
CA THR A 763 -38.71 -17.12 -8.83
C THR A 763 -40.06 -16.43 -9.05
N ASP A 764 -40.70 -15.94 -7.98
CA ASP A 764 -41.96 -15.20 -8.04
C ASP A 764 -41.78 -13.84 -8.73
N ILE A 765 -40.67 -13.16 -8.45
CA ILE A 765 -40.28 -11.90 -9.08
C ILE A 765 -40.12 -12.08 -10.60
N ILE A 766 -39.38 -13.11 -11.02
CA ILE A 766 -39.19 -13.40 -12.44
C ILE A 766 -40.54 -13.70 -13.11
N ALA A 767 -41.40 -14.51 -12.48
CA ALA A 767 -42.72 -14.83 -13.01
C ALA A 767 -43.62 -13.59 -13.13
N ALA A 768 -43.64 -12.72 -12.11
CA ALA A 768 -44.39 -11.47 -12.13
C ALA A 768 -43.91 -10.53 -13.25
N SER A 769 -42.59 -10.36 -13.39
CA SER A 769 -42.00 -9.55 -14.45
C SER A 769 -42.35 -10.08 -15.84
N ARG A 770 -42.25 -11.41 -16.06
CA ARG A 770 -42.62 -12.05 -17.35
C ARG A 770 -44.08 -11.80 -17.72
N ASN A 771 -44.99 -11.95 -16.76
CA ASN A 771 -46.42 -11.77 -17.00
C ASN A 771 -46.79 -10.33 -17.36
N GLN A 772 -46.05 -9.35 -16.83
CA GLN A 772 -46.39 -7.94 -16.98
C GLN A 772 -45.66 -7.25 -18.15
N TYR A 773 -44.40 -7.63 -18.43
CA TYR A 773 -43.52 -6.86 -19.32
C TYR A 773 -42.98 -7.62 -20.54
N SER A 774 -43.15 -8.94 -20.59
CA SER A 774 -42.63 -9.77 -21.68
C SER A 774 -43.71 -10.16 -22.69
N VAL A 775 -43.29 -10.44 -23.92
CA VAL A 775 -44.16 -11.03 -24.96
C VAL A 775 -43.78 -12.51 -25.11
N PRO A 776 -44.64 -13.46 -24.68
CA PRO A 776 -44.32 -14.89 -24.77
C PRO A 776 -44.12 -15.33 -26.23
N ILE A 777 -42.97 -15.94 -26.52
CA ILE A 777 -42.78 -16.61 -27.81
C ILE A 777 -43.42 -18.00 -27.68
N ALA A 778 -44.50 -18.25 -28.42
CA ALA A 778 -45.11 -19.58 -28.46
C ALA A 778 -44.03 -20.64 -28.76
N PRO A 779 -43.93 -21.75 -28.00
CA PRO A 779 -43.01 -22.83 -28.33
C PRO A 779 -43.40 -23.32 -29.73
N ASN A 780 -42.43 -23.33 -30.66
CA ASN A 780 -42.62 -23.83 -32.02
C ASN A 780 -43.52 -25.08 -32.00
N THR A 781 -44.77 -24.94 -32.45
CA THR A 781 -45.58 -26.09 -32.83
C THR A 781 -44.78 -26.88 -33.84
N ALA A 782 -44.68 -28.19 -33.60
CA ALA A 782 -43.93 -29.15 -34.39
C ALA A 782 -43.98 -28.82 -35.89
N ILE A 783 -42.78 -28.77 -36.49
CA ILE A 783 -42.61 -28.72 -37.94
C ILE A 783 -43.47 -29.85 -38.53
N PRO A 784 -44.45 -29.58 -39.43
CA PRO A 784 -45.16 -30.66 -40.11
C PRO A 784 -44.14 -31.49 -40.90
N PRO A 785 -44.27 -32.83 -40.95
CA PRO A 785 -43.25 -33.69 -41.53
C PRO A 785 -42.99 -33.30 -42.99
N PRO A 786 -41.72 -33.36 -43.44
CA PRO A 786 -41.37 -32.97 -44.80
C PRO A 786 -42.10 -33.86 -45.80
N THR A 787 -42.75 -33.22 -46.79
CA THR A 787 -43.25 -33.87 -48.00
C THR A 787 -42.14 -34.68 -48.69
N PRO A 788 -42.46 -35.84 -49.28
CA PRO A 788 -41.45 -36.75 -49.84
C PRO A 788 -40.68 -36.12 -51.02
N PRO A 789 -39.43 -36.53 -51.28
CA PRO A 789 -38.56 -35.88 -52.25
C PRO A 789 -39.01 -36.16 -53.68
N ILE A 790 -38.95 -35.13 -54.53
CA ILE A 790 -39.01 -35.26 -55.98
C ILE A 790 -37.66 -35.82 -56.46
N GLU A 791 -37.68 -36.88 -57.26
CA GLU A 791 -36.50 -37.54 -57.84
C GLU A 791 -35.71 -36.60 -58.77
N PRO A 792 -34.37 -36.54 -58.68
CA PRO A 792 -33.52 -35.88 -59.67
C PRO A 792 -33.10 -36.81 -60.81
N SER A 793 -33.16 -36.30 -62.04
CA SER A 793 -32.71 -36.96 -63.28
C SER A 793 -31.20 -37.33 -63.26
N PRO A 794 -30.78 -38.40 -63.98
CA PRO A 794 -29.44 -38.96 -63.87
C PRO A 794 -28.36 -38.21 -64.69
N ILE A 795 -27.17 -38.08 -64.11
CA ILE A 795 -25.91 -37.63 -64.75
C ILE A 795 -25.01 -38.86 -64.97
N PRO A 796 -24.27 -38.98 -66.09
CA PRO A 796 -23.44 -40.16 -66.41
C PRO A 796 -22.13 -40.25 -65.60
N PRO A 797 -21.54 -41.46 -65.46
CA PRO A 797 -20.44 -41.72 -64.51
C PRO A 797 -19.04 -41.41 -65.09
N PRO A 798 -18.04 -41.09 -64.23
CA PRO A 798 -16.63 -40.96 -64.61
C PRO A 798 -15.87 -42.31 -64.52
N PRO A 799 -14.70 -42.45 -65.20
CA PRO A 799 -13.93 -43.70 -65.26
C PRO A 799 -13.05 -43.96 -64.01
N PRO A 800 -12.54 -45.21 -63.83
CA PRO A 800 -12.08 -45.71 -62.53
C PRO A 800 -10.62 -45.37 -62.17
N THR A 801 -10.39 -45.15 -60.88
CA THR A 801 -9.07 -44.99 -60.23
C THR A 801 -8.49 -46.32 -59.72
N ALA A 802 -7.17 -46.48 -59.87
CA ALA A 802 -6.34 -47.59 -59.37
C ALA A 802 -5.95 -47.40 -57.87
N PRO A 803 -5.44 -48.45 -57.17
CA PRO A 803 -5.50 -48.55 -55.71
C PRO A 803 -4.29 -47.95 -54.96
N SER A 804 -4.57 -47.59 -53.71
CA SER A 804 -3.68 -46.98 -52.71
C SER A 804 -2.66 -47.96 -52.10
N PRO A 805 -1.66 -47.43 -51.36
CA PRO A 805 -1.24 -48.08 -50.12
C PRO A 805 -1.34 -47.17 -48.89
N THR A 806 -1.58 -47.89 -47.79
CA THR A 806 -1.92 -47.58 -46.39
C THR A 806 -0.86 -46.77 -45.61
N VAL A 807 -1.28 -45.77 -44.81
CA VAL A 807 -0.62 -45.39 -43.53
C VAL A 807 -1.64 -44.83 -42.51
N ALA A 808 -1.39 -45.17 -41.25
CA ALA A 808 -2.09 -45.06 -39.96
C ALA A 808 -2.42 -43.61 -39.44
N PRO A 809 -3.06 -43.46 -38.26
CA PRO A 809 -3.98 -42.37 -37.92
C PRO A 809 -3.30 -41.04 -37.53
N ARG A 810 -3.84 -39.93 -38.04
CA ARG A 810 -3.42 -38.57 -37.67
C ARG A 810 -4.06 -38.12 -36.35
N GLN A 811 -3.18 -37.78 -35.41
CA GLN A 811 -3.46 -37.08 -34.16
C GLN A 811 -4.10 -35.70 -34.42
N ARG A 812 -4.97 -35.30 -33.48
CA ARG A 812 -5.56 -33.97 -33.33
C ARG A 812 -4.47 -32.89 -33.37
N LYS A 813 -4.57 -31.95 -34.31
CA LYS A 813 -3.81 -30.69 -34.24
C LYS A 813 -4.46 -29.80 -33.19
N ALA A 814 -3.67 -29.44 -32.19
CA ALA A 814 -3.95 -28.35 -31.29
C ALA A 814 -4.02 -27.02 -32.07
N VAL A 815 -5.00 -26.20 -31.70
CA VAL A 815 -5.17 -24.82 -32.11
C VAL A 815 -4.05 -24.00 -31.47
N HIS A 816 -3.18 -23.37 -32.27
CA HIS A 816 -2.36 -22.23 -31.82
C HIS A 816 -2.26 -21.22 -32.97
N GLY A 817 -2.92 -20.08 -32.76
CA GLY A 817 -2.82 -18.90 -33.60
C GLY A 817 -2.65 -17.68 -32.70
N GLN A 818 -1.42 -17.40 -32.30
CA GLN A 818 -0.99 -16.07 -31.89
C GLN A 818 -0.05 -15.54 -32.97
N LYS A 819 -0.24 -14.28 -33.37
CA LYS A 819 0.57 -13.66 -34.42
C LYS A 819 2.03 -13.54 -33.92
N PRO A 820 3.03 -14.03 -34.68
CA PRO A 820 4.44 -14.05 -34.25
C PRO A 820 5.07 -12.66 -34.04
N ASP A 821 4.42 -11.60 -34.56
CA ASP A 821 4.93 -10.22 -34.55
C ASP A 821 4.97 -9.57 -33.15
N THR A 822 4.16 -10.06 -32.20
CA THR A 822 4.03 -9.42 -30.87
C THR A 822 5.09 -9.91 -29.89
N GLU A 823 5.41 -11.21 -29.91
CA GLU A 823 6.44 -11.81 -29.05
C GLU A 823 7.85 -11.42 -29.50
N HIS A 824 8.08 -11.32 -30.82
CA HIS A 824 9.36 -10.85 -31.39
C HIS A 824 9.66 -9.44 -30.91
N ARG A 825 8.67 -8.56 -31.04
CA ARG A 825 8.77 -7.15 -30.65
C ARG A 825 8.83 -6.97 -29.13
N TYR A 826 8.21 -7.85 -28.36
CA TYR A 826 8.34 -7.88 -26.90
C TYR A 826 9.78 -8.19 -26.49
N LEU A 827 10.38 -9.25 -27.03
CA LEU A 827 11.76 -9.65 -26.69
C LEU A 827 12.79 -8.61 -27.15
N GLN A 828 12.63 -8.02 -28.34
CA GLN A 828 13.48 -6.92 -28.80
C GLN A 828 13.44 -5.71 -27.84
N ASN A 829 12.24 -5.31 -27.39
CA ASN A 829 12.09 -4.21 -26.43
C ASN A 829 12.61 -4.57 -25.03
N PHE A 830 12.46 -5.82 -24.60
CA PHE A 830 12.97 -6.32 -23.32
C PHE A 830 14.50 -6.29 -23.29
N ILE A 831 15.16 -6.81 -24.33
CA ILE A 831 16.63 -6.77 -24.49
C ILE A 831 17.12 -5.32 -24.56
N LYS A 832 16.44 -4.46 -25.32
CA LYS A 832 16.77 -3.03 -25.41
C LYS A 832 16.73 -2.36 -24.04
N THR A 833 15.64 -2.55 -23.30
CA THR A 833 15.43 -1.95 -21.97
C THR A 833 16.50 -2.43 -20.99
N MET A 834 16.80 -3.73 -20.99
CA MET A 834 17.85 -4.31 -20.14
C MET A 834 19.23 -3.76 -20.49
N GLY A 835 19.57 -3.65 -21.79
CA GLY A 835 20.81 -3.05 -22.24
C GLY A 835 20.97 -1.59 -21.81
N GLU A 836 19.93 -0.77 -21.99
CA GLU A 836 19.92 0.65 -21.60
C GLU A 836 20.06 0.83 -20.09
N GLN A 837 19.40 0.00 -19.27
CA GLN A 837 19.55 -0.01 -17.82
C GLN A 837 20.98 -0.34 -17.36
N HIS A 838 21.73 -1.10 -18.16
CA HIS A 838 23.12 -1.49 -17.88
C HIS A 838 24.16 -0.60 -18.61
N GLY A 839 23.71 0.53 -19.15
CA GLY A 839 24.56 1.57 -19.74
C GLY A 839 25.04 1.27 -21.17
N TYR A 840 24.37 0.38 -21.90
CA TYR A 840 24.57 0.20 -23.34
C TYR A 840 23.68 1.18 -24.12
N ARG A 841 24.17 1.65 -25.27
CA ARG A 841 23.31 2.27 -26.29
C ARG A 841 22.71 1.16 -27.15
N ALA A 842 21.38 1.09 -27.19
CA ALA A 842 20.62 0.00 -27.80
C ALA A 842 19.79 0.45 -29.01
N ASN A 843 20.01 -0.18 -30.16
CA ASN A 843 19.25 0.07 -31.38
C ASN A 843 18.59 -1.24 -31.85
N ILE A 844 17.30 -1.18 -32.17
CA ILE A 844 16.55 -2.32 -32.72
C ILE A 844 16.64 -2.26 -34.25
N GLU A 845 16.67 -3.41 -34.92
CA GLU A 845 16.52 -3.52 -36.37
C GLU A 845 17.64 -2.79 -37.16
N VAL A 846 18.91 -3.03 -36.78
CA VAL A 846 20.07 -2.36 -37.36
C VAL A 846 20.56 -3.04 -38.64
N PRO A 847 20.63 -2.36 -39.79
CA PRO A 847 21.19 -2.95 -41.00
C PRO A 847 22.68 -3.25 -40.83
N THR A 848 23.13 -4.40 -41.35
CA THR A 848 24.55 -4.78 -41.36
C THR A 848 25.37 -3.88 -42.28
N ARG A 849 26.68 -3.75 -42.04
CA ARG A 849 27.60 -2.86 -42.77
C ARG A 849 27.70 -3.17 -44.27
N ASP A 850 27.42 -4.41 -44.66
CA ASP A 850 27.38 -4.85 -46.05
C ASP A 850 26.02 -4.59 -46.74
N GLY A 851 25.01 -4.12 -45.98
CA GLY A 851 23.66 -3.79 -46.44
C GLY A 851 22.79 -4.99 -46.81
N LYS A 852 23.21 -6.23 -46.50
CA LYS A 852 22.53 -7.46 -46.95
C LYS A 852 21.70 -8.16 -45.88
N GLY A 853 21.67 -7.65 -44.65
CA GLY A 853 20.77 -8.13 -43.60
C GLY A 853 20.58 -7.13 -42.47
N GLN A 854 19.88 -7.56 -41.42
CA GLN A 854 19.50 -6.73 -40.28
C GLN A 854 19.71 -7.49 -38.98
N ILE A 855 20.23 -6.82 -37.95
CA ILE A 855 20.43 -7.32 -36.59
C ILE A 855 19.23 -6.90 -35.75
N ASP A 856 18.60 -7.83 -35.03
CA ASP A 856 17.37 -7.54 -34.28
C ASP A 856 17.58 -6.52 -33.17
N VAL A 857 18.62 -6.67 -32.35
CA VAL A 857 19.03 -5.64 -31.39
C VAL A 857 20.55 -5.55 -31.34
N LEU A 858 21.09 -4.36 -31.54
CA LEU A 858 22.52 -4.08 -31.40
C LEU A 858 22.75 -3.22 -30.15
N LEU A 859 23.55 -3.73 -29.23
CA LEU A 859 24.02 -3.02 -28.03
C LEU A 859 25.46 -2.57 -28.23
N SER A 860 25.75 -1.33 -27.86
CA SER A 860 27.09 -0.73 -27.99
C SER A 860 27.49 0.01 -26.72
N LYS A 861 28.69 -0.27 -26.21
CA LYS A 861 29.28 0.41 -25.05
C LYS A 861 30.80 0.39 -25.19
N ASP A 862 31.42 1.57 -25.22
CA ASP A 862 32.86 1.75 -25.45
C ASP A 862 33.38 0.99 -26.69
N HIS A 863 34.22 -0.05 -26.50
CA HIS A 863 34.76 -0.91 -27.56
C HIS A 863 34.00 -2.24 -27.74
N GLU A 864 32.90 -2.44 -27.01
CA GLU A 864 32.08 -3.65 -27.04
C GLU A 864 30.81 -3.46 -27.87
N THR A 865 30.55 -4.40 -28.78
CA THR A 865 29.35 -4.48 -29.62
C THR A 865 28.72 -5.86 -29.51
N VAL A 866 27.53 -5.92 -28.91
CA VAL A 866 26.80 -7.17 -28.68
C VAL A 866 25.57 -7.19 -29.58
N ALA A 867 25.53 -8.14 -30.52
CA ALA A 867 24.37 -8.37 -31.38
C ALA A 867 23.45 -9.41 -30.76
N PHE A 868 22.16 -9.11 -30.67
CA PHE A 868 21.12 -10.04 -30.28
C PHE A 868 20.24 -10.38 -31.47
N GLU A 869 19.99 -11.67 -31.68
CA GLU A 869 19.08 -12.23 -32.69
C GLU A 869 17.96 -12.98 -31.94
N VAL A 870 16.69 -12.72 -32.30
CA VAL A 870 15.50 -13.23 -31.60
C VAL A 870 14.86 -14.35 -32.43
N SER A 871 14.95 -15.59 -31.94
CA SER A 871 14.46 -16.77 -32.65
C SER A 871 13.13 -17.27 -32.07
N ILE A 872 12.04 -17.09 -32.83
CA ILE A 872 10.70 -17.58 -32.48
C ILE A 872 10.33 -18.76 -33.39
N ASN A 873 10.06 -18.50 -34.68
CA ASN A 873 9.56 -19.50 -35.63
C ASN A 873 10.51 -19.79 -36.81
N THR A 874 11.75 -19.34 -36.72
CA THR A 874 12.82 -19.51 -37.72
C THR A 874 13.57 -20.84 -37.54
N ASP A 875 14.02 -21.42 -38.65
CA ASP A 875 14.70 -22.73 -38.66
C ASP A 875 16.17 -22.61 -38.22
N ALA A 876 16.72 -23.67 -37.62
CA ALA A 876 18.08 -23.66 -37.09
C ALA A 876 19.18 -23.41 -38.15
N GLU A 877 18.92 -23.62 -39.44
CA GLU A 877 19.87 -23.25 -40.52
C GLU A 877 19.91 -21.75 -40.76
N TRP A 878 18.75 -21.10 -40.66
CA TRP A 878 18.62 -19.67 -40.78
C TRP A 878 19.31 -18.95 -39.61
N GLU A 879 19.24 -19.51 -38.40
CA GLU A 879 19.94 -18.94 -37.23
C GLU A 879 21.45 -18.97 -37.36
N ILE A 880 22.01 -20.05 -37.91
CA ILE A 880 23.45 -20.14 -38.15
C ILE A 880 23.89 -19.09 -39.18
N HIS A 881 23.07 -18.83 -40.19
CA HIS A 881 23.32 -17.74 -41.14
C HIS A 881 23.30 -16.36 -40.45
N ASN A 882 22.29 -16.08 -39.61
CA ASN A 882 22.18 -14.82 -38.87
C ASN A 882 23.32 -14.59 -37.86
N ILE A 883 23.75 -15.64 -37.15
CA ILE A 883 24.89 -15.59 -36.24
C ILE A 883 26.18 -15.28 -37.03
N GLY A 884 26.40 -15.96 -38.15
CA GLY A 884 27.58 -15.74 -39.00
C GLY A 884 27.62 -14.32 -39.59
N LYS A 885 26.46 -13.78 -39.96
CA LYS A 885 26.29 -12.39 -40.41
C LYS A 885 26.71 -11.39 -39.32
N CYS A 886 26.27 -11.59 -38.08
CA CYS A 886 26.63 -10.70 -36.96
C CYS A 886 28.13 -10.76 -36.62
N LEU A 887 28.74 -11.94 -36.69
CA LEU A 887 30.20 -12.10 -36.51
C LEU A 887 30.99 -11.40 -37.61
N ALA A 888 30.55 -11.52 -38.88
CA ALA A 888 31.17 -10.84 -40.01
C ALA A 888 31.04 -9.31 -39.95
N ASP A 889 30.00 -8.79 -39.28
CA ASP A 889 29.80 -7.36 -39.04
C ASP A 889 30.76 -6.77 -37.98
N GLY A 890 31.58 -7.62 -37.36
CA GLY A 890 32.58 -7.23 -36.37
C GLY A 890 32.04 -7.09 -34.96
N CYS A 891 30.90 -7.73 -34.64
CA CYS A 891 30.38 -7.76 -33.28
C CYS A 891 31.33 -8.53 -32.35
N THR A 892 31.63 -7.95 -31.19
CA THR A 892 32.50 -8.59 -30.19
C THR A 892 31.83 -9.81 -29.55
N MET A 893 30.50 -9.82 -29.51
CA MET A 893 29.69 -10.91 -28.99
C MET A 893 28.36 -11.02 -29.75
N VAL A 894 27.86 -12.24 -29.94
CA VAL A 894 26.58 -12.52 -30.58
C VAL A 894 25.73 -13.40 -29.67
N VAL A 895 24.49 -13.00 -29.43
CA VAL A 895 23.56 -13.70 -28.54
C VAL A 895 22.32 -14.09 -29.33
N LEU A 896 22.01 -15.38 -29.38
CA LEU A 896 20.72 -15.86 -29.88
C LEU A 896 19.77 -16.07 -28.71
N CYS A 897 18.63 -15.39 -28.71
CA CYS A 897 17.59 -15.53 -27.71
C CYS A 897 16.40 -16.33 -28.25
N SER A 898 16.00 -17.42 -27.58
CA SER A 898 14.82 -18.20 -27.97
C SER A 898 14.09 -18.77 -26.74
N GLY A 899 12.75 -18.70 -26.74
CA GLY A 899 11.92 -19.37 -25.73
C GLY A 899 11.90 -20.90 -25.86
N SER A 900 12.48 -21.49 -26.91
CA SER A 900 12.47 -22.93 -27.15
C SER A 900 13.79 -23.61 -26.77
N ALA A 901 13.81 -24.30 -25.63
CA ALA A 901 14.97 -25.08 -25.18
C ALA A 901 15.44 -26.13 -26.20
N ARG A 902 14.48 -26.74 -26.93
CA ARG A 902 14.79 -27.70 -28.02
C ARG A 902 15.53 -27.03 -29.17
N LYS A 903 15.17 -25.80 -29.53
CA LYS A 903 15.81 -25.05 -30.61
C LYS A 903 17.21 -24.58 -30.20
N LEU A 904 17.39 -24.09 -28.98
CA LEU A 904 18.71 -23.72 -28.45
C LEU A 904 19.69 -24.92 -28.47
N MET A 905 19.22 -26.14 -28.15
CA MET A 905 20.06 -27.34 -28.27
C MET A 905 20.44 -27.66 -29.72
N GLN A 906 19.51 -27.54 -30.67
CA GLN A 906 19.79 -27.78 -32.10
C GLN A 906 20.78 -26.75 -32.67
N VAL A 907 20.60 -25.47 -32.34
CA VAL A 907 21.53 -24.41 -32.76
C VAL A 907 22.90 -24.62 -32.12
N ARG A 908 22.98 -25.02 -30.84
CA ARG A 908 24.25 -25.32 -30.15
C ARG A 908 25.08 -26.37 -30.88
N GLN A 909 24.44 -27.46 -31.32
CA GLN A 909 25.12 -28.51 -32.09
C GLN A 909 25.61 -28.02 -33.45
N LYS A 910 24.82 -27.18 -34.13
CA LYS A 910 25.20 -26.60 -35.43
C LYS A 910 26.30 -25.55 -35.31
N VAL A 911 26.31 -24.72 -34.26
CA VAL A 911 27.37 -23.73 -34.00
C VAL A 911 28.73 -24.43 -33.84
N GLN A 912 28.77 -25.57 -33.14
CA GLN A 912 29.98 -26.38 -32.97
C GLN A 912 30.52 -26.95 -34.29
N GLN A 913 29.65 -27.17 -35.27
CA GLN A 913 30.02 -27.71 -36.59
C GLN A 913 30.35 -26.59 -37.60
N ALA A 914 29.74 -25.42 -37.47
CA ALA A 914 29.78 -24.36 -38.48
C ALA A 914 30.87 -23.29 -38.23
N PHE A 915 31.28 -23.06 -36.97
CA PHE A 915 32.22 -21.99 -36.62
C PHE A 915 33.50 -22.53 -35.96
N PRO A 916 34.67 -21.90 -36.14
CA PRO A 916 35.90 -22.29 -35.46
C PRO A 916 35.85 -21.98 -33.95
N PRO A 917 36.64 -22.66 -33.09
CA PRO A 917 36.58 -22.50 -31.64
C PRO A 917 36.72 -21.05 -31.12
N ALA A 918 37.49 -20.21 -31.83
CA ALA A 918 37.68 -18.80 -31.48
C ALA A 918 36.42 -17.94 -31.70
N GLU A 919 35.55 -18.33 -32.65
CA GLU A 919 34.27 -17.66 -32.91
C GLU A 919 33.15 -18.25 -32.04
N GLN A 920 33.21 -19.55 -31.75
CA GLN A 920 32.28 -20.20 -30.81
C GLN A 920 32.30 -19.53 -29.43
N ALA A 921 33.47 -19.11 -28.94
CA ALA A 921 33.61 -18.42 -27.67
C ALA A 921 32.90 -17.05 -27.59
N LYS A 922 32.46 -16.50 -28.74
CA LYS A 922 31.74 -15.22 -28.83
C LYS A 922 30.22 -15.40 -28.95
N ILE A 923 29.73 -16.64 -29.10
CA ILE A 923 28.32 -16.95 -29.34
C ILE A 923 27.66 -17.44 -28.04
N HIS A 924 26.62 -16.73 -27.60
CA HIS A 924 25.82 -17.11 -26.43
C HIS A 924 24.42 -17.52 -26.89
N LEU A 925 23.91 -18.64 -26.36
CA LEU A 925 22.58 -19.16 -26.67
C LEU A 925 21.78 -19.13 -25.38
N LEU A 926 20.82 -18.20 -25.29
CA LEU A 926 20.10 -17.90 -24.07
C LEU A 926 18.58 -18.04 -24.26
N SER A 927 17.90 -18.43 -23.19
CA SER A 927 16.46 -18.25 -23.04
C SER A 927 16.14 -16.85 -22.50
N PRO A 928 14.89 -16.35 -22.66
CA PRO A 928 14.49 -15.06 -22.11
C PRO A 928 14.74 -14.91 -20.60
N ASP A 929 14.58 -15.99 -19.83
CA ASP A 929 14.76 -16.01 -18.37
C ASP A 929 16.23 -15.89 -17.95
N GLU A 930 17.17 -16.18 -18.85
CA GLU A 930 18.62 -16.08 -18.61
C GLU A 930 19.19 -14.69 -18.94
N LEU A 931 18.41 -13.82 -19.62
CA LEU A 931 18.85 -12.47 -19.99
C LEU A 931 19.24 -11.60 -18.78
N PRO A 932 18.50 -11.58 -17.65
CA PRO A 932 18.91 -10.79 -16.47
C PRO A 932 20.26 -11.24 -15.89
N GLN A 933 20.52 -12.56 -15.87
CA GLN A 933 21.78 -13.09 -15.38
C GLN A 933 22.94 -12.72 -16.32
N PHE A 934 22.71 -12.74 -17.63
CA PHE A 934 23.69 -12.30 -18.63
C PHE A 934 24.12 -10.83 -18.43
N PHE A 935 23.18 -9.91 -18.22
CA PHE A 935 23.49 -8.50 -18.00
C PHE A 935 24.15 -8.23 -16.64
N ASN A 936 23.76 -8.97 -15.59
CA ASN A 936 24.40 -8.87 -14.27
C ASN A 936 25.83 -9.42 -14.28
N ALA A 937 26.09 -10.49 -15.03
CA ALA A 937 27.43 -11.06 -15.18
C ALA A 937 28.39 -10.11 -15.93
N ALA A 938 27.88 -9.34 -16.90
CA ALA A 938 28.67 -8.35 -17.66
C ALA A 938 29.18 -7.18 -16.81
N GLN A 939 28.52 -6.84 -15.68
CA GLN A 939 29.00 -5.80 -14.74
C GLN A 939 30.15 -6.27 -13.84
N ALA A 940 30.25 -7.56 -13.53
CA ALA A 940 31.30 -8.10 -12.67
C ALA A 940 32.70 -8.14 -13.32
N ALA A 941 32.79 -7.84 -14.63
CA ALA A 941 34.02 -7.92 -15.42
C ALA A 941 34.73 -6.57 -15.67
N THR A 942 34.42 -5.51 -14.89
CA THR A 942 35.13 -4.22 -14.99
C THR A 942 36.08 -4.04 -13.80
N PRO A 943 37.41 -3.89 -13.99
CA PRO A 943 38.33 -3.65 -12.88
C PRO A 943 38.15 -2.24 -12.30
N PRO A 944 38.33 -2.03 -10.97
CA PRO A 944 38.16 -0.73 -10.35
C PRO A 944 39.26 0.24 -10.79
N VAL A 945 38.84 1.42 -11.26
CA VAL A 945 39.71 2.57 -11.50
C VAL A 945 40.22 3.09 -10.13
N PRO A 946 41.54 3.26 -9.92
CA PRO A 946 42.05 3.68 -8.63
C PRO A 946 41.80 5.18 -8.40
N ALA A 947 41.11 5.49 -7.31
CA ALA A 947 41.02 6.83 -6.76
C ALA A 947 42.39 7.26 -6.22
N VAL A 948 42.97 8.29 -6.84
CA VAL A 948 44.11 9.02 -6.28
C VAL A 948 43.55 10.02 -5.26
N SER A 949 43.94 9.88 -4.00
CA SER A 949 43.85 10.98 -3.03
C SER A 949 45.22 11.20 -2.39
N THR A 950 45.64 12.46 -2.36
CA THR A 950 46.88 12.94 -1.77
C THR A 950 46.58 13.49 -0.39
N MET A 951 47.27 13.02 0.65
CA MET A 951 47.39 13.74 1.91
C MET A 951 48.86 13.79 2.35
N LYS A 952 49.37 15.01 2.51
CA LYS A 952 50.64 15.37 3.19
C LYS A 952 51.94 14.74 2.65
N GLY A 953 52.18 14.85 1.35
CA GLY A 953 53.54 15.08 0.84
C GLY A 953 54.55 13.92 0.78
N TYR A 954 54.17 12.64 0.87
CA TYR A 954 55.10 11.52 0.60
C TYR A 954 54.42 10.35 -0.15
N ARG A 955 55.17 9.67 -1.06
CA ARG A 955 54.74 8.49 -1.84
C ARG A 955 55.29 7.21 -1.22
N VAL A 956 54.44 6.21 -0.93
CA VAL A 956 54.86 4.83 -0.63
C VAL A 956 53.95 3.82 -1.36
N LYS A 957 54.55 2.80 -1.98
CA LYS A 957 53.90 1.67 -2.66
C LYS A 957 53.74 0.49 -1.70
N VAL A 958 52.57 -0.14 -1.67
CA VAL A 958 52.37 -1.48 -1.08
C VAL A 958 51.55 -2.35 -2.03
N LYS A 959 52.04 -3.59 -2.27
CA LYS A 959 51.38 -4.66 -3.03
C LYS A 959 50.68 -5.60 -2.06
N TYR A 960 49.50 -6.09 -2.43
CA TYR A 960 48.93 -7.32 -1.88
C TYR A 960 48.59 -8.28 -3.03
N ASP A 961 49.11 -9.51 -2.93
CA ASP A 961 48.77 -10.65 -3.79
C ASP A 961 47.44 -11.27 -3.32
N GLN A 962 46.56 -11.58 -4.26
CA GLN A 962 45.39 -12.43 -4.02
C GLN A 962 45.75 -13.89 -4.33
N VAL A 963 45.48 -14.79 -3.38
CA VAL A 963 45.51 -16.24 -3.60
C VAL A 963 44.09 -16.80 -3.49
N ASN A 964 43.80 -17.67 -4.45
CA ASN A 964 42.53 -18.27 -4.83
C ASN A 964 41.79 -19.03 -3.71
N ALA A 965 40.47 -18.94 -3.76
CA ALA A 965 39.53 -19.87 -3.15
C ALA A 965 39.35 -21.09 -4.08
N ASN A 966 39.64 -22.29 -3.57
CA ASN A 966 38.90 -23.52 -3.81
C ASN A 966 39.52 -24.65 -2.98
N GLY A 967 38.72 -25.29 -2.12
CA GLY A 967 39.13 -26.45 -1.34
C GLY A 967 38.08 -26.90 -0.33
N ASP A 968 37.22 -27.81 -0.76
CA ASP A 968 36.56 -28.89 -0.01
C ASP A 968 36.14 -28.64 1.45
N ALA A 969 34.86 -28.30 1.60
CA ALA A 969 34.09 -28.29 2.84
C ALA A 969 33.78 -29.69 3.42
N GLN A 970 34.64 -30.69 3.23
CA GLN A 970 34.35 -32.06 3.70
C GLN A 970 35.47 -32.70 4.55
N ASN A 971 36.59 -32.02 4.77
CA ASN A 971 37.69 -32.52 5.62
C ASN A 971 38.00 -31.66 6.87
N VAL A 972 37.20 -30.61 7.15
CA VAL A 972 37.38 -29.74 8.33
C VAL A 972 36.41 -30.08 9.47
N ILE A 973 35.27 -30.72 9.15
CA ILE A 973 34.25 -31.12 10.13
C ILE A 973 34.71 -32.33 10.98
N GLU A 974 35.64 -33.16 10.49
CA GLU A 974 36.15 -34.31 11.27
C GLU A 974 37.32 -33.98 12.21
N ARG A 975 37.84 -32.75 12.22
CA ARG A 975 39.05 -32.41 12.99
C ARG A 975 38.84 -31.48 14.20
N ILE A 976 37.64 -30.96 14.41
CA ILE A 976 37.33 -30.09 15.58
C ILE A 976 36.53 -30.83 16.67
N ILE A 977 36.04 -32.06 16.39
CA ILE A 977 35.42 -32.96 17.39
C ILE A 977 36.46 -33.67 18.29
N ARG A 978 37.77 -33.42 18.14
CA ARG A 978 38.80 -33.99 19.02
C ARG A 978 39.85 -32.98 19.45
N GLY A 979 39.70 -32.45 20.66
CA GLY A 979 40.81 -31.96 21.48
C GLY A 979 40.68 -30.50 21.90
N GLY A 980 40.11 -30.28 23.09
CA GLY A 980 40.06 -28.97 23.72
C GLY A 980 41.43 -28.45 24.17
N LYS A 981 41.53 -27.12 24.18
CA LYS A 981 42.13 -26.30 25.22
C LYS A 981 41.72 -24.85 25.02
#